data_AF-A0A1D6NAD3-F1
#
_entry.id   AF-A0A1D6NAD3-F1
#
_cell.length_a   1.000
_cell.length_b   1.000
_cell.length_c   1.000
_cell.angle_alpha   90.00
_cell.angle_beta   90.00
_cell.angle_gamma   90.00
#
_symmetry.space_group_name_H-M   'P 1'
#
loop_
_entity.id
_entity.type
_entity.pdbx_description
1 polymer ?
#
loop_
_entity_poly.entity_id
_entity_poly.type
_entity_poly.pdbx_seq_one_letter_code
_entity_poly.pdbx_strand_id
1 'polypeptide(L)'
;MYKSRLQELCQKRRWAPPLYEPTREGPAHAPLFRATVVVNGERFSSRDEGEKSLKEAYNLAAMAAFDNLIALPAAALAPAPAAPAPPSSETQLPYKSQLQIYAQKRGKLLPSYRPIHGGSLHAPLFKSEVTIDGQTFESPEYCHTMKEAETVAAKVALMSLPQEANPTQQLLLYQFDGPFYLSQLPSVNYKNLLQELVQKEGFPLPIYNTASDVSNYSAAFVSTVEIHGVTFHGKPGNTKKQAEMNAAKSAFEHFKNINHDAGSSGSANPLPVAATKQSVDGNTLRAKLEVNKSHLAEPSTEVEAIYSSTEVDKLPLPGPSMDIEVMDSTLEVDKLPLPERSMDVKVVNSSLKVDKLHFAEPITEAEVIHSSLQVDEPLIPKPGMSSSLENTPAVNGHSAPISPTITPTLISVPTATMPVSNDRCGCYMSTNRIQVYPRHTDMVIPEGAAVLPISDNQWVAVSLPYSMEQSTLPQQDLCVECIERTELERSPIRRVPPNVPSESTALAYRSRHLAPPLPLPASPVRACARQGRQLSSAPARNRLQSELRAHPLPLPLLRYAEYMKYKDPKQPINSRIRDLIGRMTLAEKIGQMTQIERQVASANVMKQYFIGSILSGGGSVPSPQASPAIWVNMVNEFQKGALSTRLGIPLIYGIDAVHGNNNVYNATLFPHNIGLGATRDPGLIKRIGEATALEVRATGIQYTFAPCIAVCRDPRWGRCYESYSEDHKVVQQMTDIILGLQGEIPVNHTKGVPYVAGKDKVAACAKHYVGDGGTHNGINENNTIIDEHGLLSIHMPPYYDSIIKGVATVMVSYSSLNGVKMHANHDLVTGYLKSKLHFRGFVISDWLGVDRITSPPGANYTYSVQAGINAGIDMVMVPYNYTDYINDLTSLVHKGVINISRIDDAVKRILRVKFTMGLFENPLADLSFAEQLGKKEHRELAREAVRKSLVLLKNGNSPDQQFLPLPKRARSILVAGSHASNLGYQCGGWSIQWMGDSGNITTGMSFIILIYIF
;
A
#
# COMPACT_ATOMS: atom_id res chain seq x y z
N MET A 1 -16.88 -17.56 41.17
CA MET A 1 -17.03 -16.10 41.18
C MET A 1 -18.41 -15.73 40.68
N TYR A 2 -19.05 -14.73 41.27
CA TYR A 2 -20.43 -14.36 40.95
C TYR A 2 -20.55 -13.59 39.63
N LYS A 3 -19.50 -12.90 39.16
CA LYS A 3 -19.52 -12.22 37.84
C LYS A 3 -19.97 -13.14 36.70
N SER A 4 -19.45 -14.36 36.66
CA SER A 4 -19.80 -15.38 35.66
C SER A 4 -21.25 -15.87 35.81
N ARG A 5 -21.69 -16.14 37.05
CA ARG A 5 -23.06 -16.61 37.33
C ARG A 5 -24.10 -15.54 36.96
N LEU A 6 -23.80 -14.27 37.21
CA LEU A 6 -24.64 -13.14 36.80
C LEU A 6 -24.68 -12.98 35.27
N GLN A 7 -23.55 -13.16 34.58
CA GLN A 7 -23.51 -13.11 33.12
C GLN A 7 -24.29 -14.28 32.48
N GLU A 8 -24.20 -15.49 33.02
CA GLU A 8 -25.07 -16.62 32.65
C GLU A 8 -26.55 -16.34 32.92
N LEU A 9 -26.89 -15.70 34.06
CA LEU A 9 -28.26 -15.35 34.38
C LEU A 9 -28.81 -14.33 33.37
N CYS A 10 -28.03 -13.31 33.02
CA CYS A 10 -28.41 -12.34 31.99
C CYS A 10 -28.63 -13.02 30.63
N GLN A 11 -27.73 -13.92 30.21
CA GLN A 11 -27.89 -14.71 28.98
C GLN A 11 -29.17 -15.58 29.01
N LYS A 12 -29.42 -16.31 30.11
CA LYS A 12 -30.62 -17.15 30.28
C LYS A 12 -31.91 -16.34 30.31
N ARG A 13 -31.89 -15.10 30.83
CA ARG A 13 -33.02 -14.16 30.87
C ARG A 13 -33.12 -13.26 29.62
N ARG A 14 -32.18 -13.36 28.67
CA ARG A 14 -32.01 -12.48 27.49
C ARG A 14 -31.82 -10.99 27.83
N TRP A 15 -31.27 -10.68 29.00
CA TRP A 15 -30.88 -9.32 29.38
C TRP A 15 -29.51 -8.94 28.82
N ALA A 16 -29.26 -7.63 28.70
CA ALA A 16 -27.95 -7.10 28.34
C ALA A 16 -26.85 -7.55 29.34
N PRO A 17 -25.58 -7.69 28.92
CA PRO A 17 -24.49 -8.07 29.82
C PRO A 17 -24.35 -7.11 31.01
N PRO A 18 -24.00 -7.62 32.22
CA PRO A 18 -23.88 -6.79 33.42
C PRO A 18 -22.75 -5.75 33.28
N LEU A 19 -23.10 -4.47 33.32
CA LEU A 19 -22.15 -3.35 33.25
C LEU A 19 -21.61 -3.04 34.65
N TYR A 20 -20.31 -2.81 34.80
CA TYR A 20 -19.69 -2.54 36.11
C TYR A 20 -19.04 -1.16 36.14
N GLU A 21 -19.38 -0.38 37.17
CA GLU A 21 -18.94 1.00 37.39
C GLU A 21 -18.12 1.06 38.69
N PRO A 22 -16.80 1.29 38.63
CA PRO A 22 -15.95 1.30 39.82
C PRO A 22 -15.82 2.70 40.43
N THR A 23 -15.70 2.75 41.76
CA THR A 23 -15.29 3.96 42.51
C THR A 23 -14.04 3.61 43.30
N ARG A 24 -13.01 4.47 43.25
CA ARG A 24 -11.78 4.35 44.04
C ARG A 24 -11.72 5.51 45.03
N GLU A 25 -11.59 5.18 46.30
CA GLU A 25 -11.59 6.12 47.43
C GLU A 25 -10.40 5.84 48.35
N GLY A 26 -10.15 6.74 49.31
CA GLY A 26 -9.01 6.66 50.22
C GLY A 26 -7.67 7.09 49.59
N PRO A 27 -6.60 7.15 50.40
CA PRO A 27 -5.30 7.65 49.98
C PRO A 27 -4.61 6.72 48.98
N ALA A 28 -3.72 7.27 48.15
CA ALA A 28 -3.09 6.54 47.05
C ALA A 28 -2.34 5.26 47.47
N HIS A 29 -1.80 5.22 48.70
CA HIS A 29 -1.07 4.10 49.29
C HIS A 29 -1.96 3.01 49.95
N ALA A 30 -3.24 3.31 50.21
CA ALA A 30 -4.20 2.37 50.80
C ALA A 30 -5.60 2.60 50.20
N PRO A 31 -5.79 2.37 48.88
CA PRO A 31 -7.05 2.64 48.22
C PRO A 31 -8.10 1.59 48.56
N LEU A 32 -9.34 2.04 48.77
CA LEU A 32 -10.52 1.21 48.86
C LEU A 32 -11.31 1.31 47.55
N PHE A 33 -11.88 0.19 47.12
CA PHE A 33 -12.62 0.07 45.88
C PHE A 33 -14.07 -0.29 46.18
N ARG A 34 -15.00 0.54 45.72
CA ARG A 34 -16.42 0.20 45.60
C ARG A 34 -16.76 -0.08 44.13
N ALA A 35 -17.83 -0.81 43.89
CA ALA A 35 -18.36 -0.99 42.54
C ALA A 35 -19.88 -1.08 42.56
N THR A 36 -20.50 -0.49 41.53
CA THR A 36 -21.90 -0.74 41.18
C THR A 36 -21.93 -1.70 39.98
N VAL A 37 -22.89 -2.62 39.93
CA VAL A 37 -23.25 -3.35 38.72
C VAL A 37 -24.66 -2.95 38.28
N VAL A 38 -24.84 -2.72 36.98
CA VAL A 38 -26.13 -2.38 36.38
C VAL A 38 -26.63 -3.56 35.55
N VAL A 39 -27.85 -4.01 35.82
CA VAL A 39 -28.50 -5.15 35.12
C VAL A 39 -29.96 -4.80 34.87
N ASN A 40 -30.38 -4.84 33.60
CA ASN A 40 -31.75 -4.55 33.16
C ASN A 40 -32.32 -3.20 33.70
N GLY A 41 -31.46 -2.22 33.97
CA GLY A 41 -31.81 -0.90 34.51
C GLY A 41 -31.67 -0.76 36.03
N GLU A 42 -31.66 -1.86 36.78
CA GLU A 42 -31.44 -1.86 38.23
C GLU A 42 -29.95 -1.82 38.58
N ARG A 43 -29.60 -1.17 39.70
CA ARG A 43 -28.22 -0.93 40.15
C ARG A 43 -27.97 -1.58 41.51
N PHE A 44 -26.91 -2.37 41.61
CA PHE A 44 -26.55 -3.10 42.83
C PHE A 44 -25.09 -2.85 43.20
N SER A 45 -24.82 -2.46 44.45
CA SER A 45 -23.49 -2.05 44.90
C SER A 45 -22.77 -3.13 45.71
N SER A 46 -21.43 -3.07 45.72
CA SER A 46 -20.61 -3.65 46.79
C SER A 46 -20.89 -2.95 48.14
N ARG A 47 -20.40 -3.51 49.24
CA ARG A 47 -20.56 -2.92 50.58
C ARG A 47 -19.93 -1.53 50.68
N ASP A 48 -20.48 -0.70 51.55
CA ASP A 48 -20.03 0.69 51.75
C ASP A 48 -18.67 0.83 52.45
N GLU A 49 -18.22 -0.22 53.14
CA GLU A 49 -16.91 -0.25 53.81
C GLU A 49 -15.73 -0.21 52.82
N GLY A 50 -15.95 -0.61 51.56
CA GLY A 50 -14.95 -0.58 50.49
C GLY A 50 -13.94 -1.74 50.53
N GLU A 51 -13.64 -2.31 49.37
CA GLU A 51 -12.82 -3.52 49.25
C GLU A 51 -11.35 -3.19 48.96
N LYS A 52 -10.44 -4.05 49.43
CA LYS A 52 -8.98 -3.89 49.19
C LYS A 52 -8.57 -4.19 47.74
N SER A 53 -9.47 -4.72 46.91
CA SER A 53 -9.22 -4.89 45.47
C SER A 53 -10.45 -4.66 44.61
N LEU A 54 -10.23 -4.03 43.45
CA LEU A 54 -11.25 -3.81 42.43
C LEU A 54 -11.94 -5.10 41.96
N LYS A 55 -11.19 -6.22 41.92
CA LYS A 55 -11.70 -7.55 41.55
C LYS A 55 -12.72 -8.09 42.55
N GLU A 56 -12.53 -7.78 43.83
CA GLU A 56 -13.36 -8.20 44.95
C GLU A 56 -14.64 -7.35 45.02
N ALA A 57 -14.52 -6.02 44.92
CA ALA A 57 -15.64 -5.10 44.76
C ALA A 57 -16.57 -5.52 43.60
N TYR A 58 -16.00 -5.78 42.43
CA TYR A 58 -16.74 -6.30 41.28
C TYR A 58 -17.38 -7.67 41.50
N ASN A 59 -16.79 -8.54 42.32
CA ASN A 59 -17.38 -9.85 42.60
C ASN A 59 -18.50 -9.76 43.64
N LEU A 60 -18.44 -8.81 44.57
CA LEU A 60 -19.46 -8.58 45.60
C LEU A 60 -20.67 -7.81 45.05
N ALA A 61 -20.47 -6.79 44.21
CA ALA A 61 -21.58 -6.17 43.46
C ALA A 61 -22.30 -7.21 42.58
N ALA A 62 -21.54 -8.10 41.90
CA ALA A 62 -22.11 -9.20 41.13
C ALA A 62 -22.91 -10.21 41.97
N MET A 63 -22.52 -10.41 43.23
CA MET A 63 -23.24 -11.27 44.18
C MET A 63 -24.55 -10.62 44.59
N ALA A 64 -24.51 -9.36 45.01
CA ALA A 64 -25.70 -8.58 45.37
C ALA A 64 -26.75 -8.54 44.24
N ALA A 65 -26.33 -8.34 42.98
CA ALA A 65 -27.25 -8.42 41.84
C ALA A 65 -27.77 -9.84 41.59
N PHE A 66 -26.91 -10.86 41.64
CA PHE A 66 -27.31 -12.24 41.36
C PHE A 66 -28.33 -12.76 42.38
N ASP A 67 -28.09 -12.52 43.67
CA ASP A 67 -28.92 -13.04 44.75
C ASP A 67 -30.29 -12.36 44.82
N ASN A 68 -30.41 -11.08 44.42
CA ASN A 68 -31.71 -10.41 44.26
C ASN A 68 -32.44 -10.85 42.98
N LEU A 69 -31.76 -10.84 41.82
CA LEU A 69 -32.38 -11.09 40.51
C LEU A 69 -32.77 -12.56 40.28
N ILE A 70 -32.15 -13.52 40.98
CA ILE A 70 -32.53 -14.94 40.86
C ILE A 70 -33.91 -15.23 41.47
N ALA A 71 -34.36 -14.45 42.46
CA ALA A 71 -35.65 -14.61 43.13
C ALA A 71 -36.85 -14.16 42.28
N LEU A 72 -36.64 -13.40 41.20
CA LEU A 72 -37.71 -12.80 40.40
C LEU A 72 -38.35 -13.79 39.40
N PRO A 73 -39.69 -13.93 39.36
CA PRO A 73 -40.41 -14.74 38.37
C PRO A 73 -40.13 -14.32 36.92
N ALA A 74 -40.17 -15.28 35.99
CA ALA A 74 -39.75 -15.08 34.60
C ALA A 74 -40.63 -14.14 33.76
N ALA A 75 -41.83 -13.77 34.24
CA ALA A 75 -42.80 -12.94 33.52
C ALA A 75 -42.92 -11.49 34.06
N ALA A 76 -42.14 -11.12 35.08
CA ALA A 76 -42.42 -9.93 35.91
C ALA A 76 -41.86 -8.59 35.38
N LEU A 77 -41.02 -8.59 34.34
CA LEU A 77 -40.39 -7.38 33.81
C LEU A 77 -40.53 -7.32 32.28
N ALA A 78 -41.25 -6.31 31.79
CA ALA A 78 -41.31 -5.99 30.37
C ALA A 78 -39.96 -5.42 29.87
N PRO A 79 -39.58 -5.65 28.60
CA PRO A 79 -38.35 -5.08 28.06
C PRO A 79 -38.45 -3.55 27.97
N ALA A 80 -37.45 -2.85 28.49
CA ALA A 80 -37.32 -1.40 28.34
C ALA A 80 -37.13 -1.01 26.86
N PRO A 81 -37.61 0.18 26.43
CA PRO A 81 -37.42 0.66 25.06
C PRO A 81 -35.93 0.82 24.73
N ALA A 82 -35.56 0.55 23.47
CA ALA A 82 -34.17 0.46 23.04
C ALA A 82 -33.42 1.80 23.19
N ALA A 83 -32.41 1.82 24.06
CA ALA A 83 -31.41 2.89 24.11
C ALA A 83 -30.51 2.86 22.85
N PRO A 84 -29.96 4.00 22.41
CA PRO A 84 -29.04 4.05 21.27
C PRO A 84 -27.78 3.21 21.51
N ALA A 85 -27.30 2.56 20.45
CA ALA A 85 -26.25 1.56 20.55
C ALA A 85 -24.89 2.15 20.99
N PRO A 86 -24.21 1.56 22.00
CA PRO A 86 -22.84 1.92 22.35
C PRO A 86 -21.84 1.43 21.29
N PRO A 87 -20.65 2.05 21.17
CA PRO A 87 -19.65 1.68 20.16
C PRO A 87 -19.13 0.25 20.34
N SER A 88 -19.09 -0.51 19.25
CA SER A 88 -18.76 -1.93 19.24
C SER A 88 -17.25 -2.19 19.32
N SER A 89 -16.74 -2.47 20.53
CA SER A 89 -15.38 -3.02 20.73
C SER A 89 -15.41 -4.55 20.73
N GLU A 90 -15.45 -5.18 19.56
CA GLU A 90 -15.19 -6.62 19.46
C GLU A 90 -13.70 -6.90 19.72
N THR A 91 -13.41 -7.67 20.76
CA THR A 91 -12.03 -8.02 21.12
C THR A 91 -11.45 -9.04 20.14
N GLN A 92 -10.55 -8.59 19.26
CA GLN A 92 -9.69 -9.50 18.49
C GLN A 92 -8.95 -10.47 19.42
N LEU A 93 -8.78 -11.73 19.00
CA LEU A 93 -7.98 -12.69 19.76
C LEU A 93 -6.52 -12.20 19.89
N PRO A 94 -5.84 -12.42 21.03
CA PRO A 94 -4.43 -12.05 21.18
C PRO A 94 -3.53 -12.68 20.11
N TYR A 95 -2.55 -11.93 19.58
CA TYR A 95 -1.69 -12.41 18.48
C TYR A 95 -0.95 -13.72 18.79
N LYS A 96 -0.50 -13.96 20.03
CA LYS A 96 0.08 -15.25 20.42
C LYS A 96 -0.87 -16.44 20.20
N SER A 97 -2.17 -16.24 20.48
CA SER A 97 -3.22 -17.24 20.26
C SER A 97 -3.53 -17.40 18.76
N GLN A 98 -3.56 -16.31 18.00
CA GLN A 98 -3.72 -16.37 16.53
C GLN A 98 -2.57 -17.16 15.87
N LEU A 99 -1.31 -16.92 16.28
CA LEU A 99 -0.14 -17.64 15.75
C LEU A 99 -0.14 -19.12 16.16
N GLN A 100 -0.61 -19.43 17.38
CA GLN A 100 -0.81 -20.81 17.83
C GLN A 100 -1.87 -21.53 16.99
N ILE A 101 -2.99 -20.85 16.67
CA ILE A 101 -4.05 -21.37 15.78
C ILE A 101 -3.52 -21.55 14.35
N TYR A 102 -2.70 -20.64 13.83
CA TYR A 102 -2.04 -20.78 12.52
C TYR A 102 -1.15 -22.04 12.47
N ALA A 103 -0.29 -22.23 13.47
CA ALA A 103 0.57 -23.42 13.57
C ALA A 103 -0.26 -24.73 13.59
N GLN A 104 -1.32 -24.76 14.41
CA GLN A 104 -2.21 -25.91 14.54
C GLN A 104 -2.99 -26.19 13.26
N LYS A 105 -3.49 -25.16 12.56
CA LYS A 105 -4.19 -25.30 11.27
C LYS A 105 -3.28 -25.84 10.16
N ARG A 106 -2.01 -25.43 10.11
CA ARG A 106 -1.03 -25.91 9.12
C ARG A 106 -0.22 -27.15 9.56
N GLY A 107 -0.57 -27.79 10.68
CA GLY A 107 0.11 -29.00 11.18
C GLY A 107 1.57 -28.80 11.57
N LYS A 108 1.98 -27.56 11.87
CA LYS A 108 3.36 -27.19 12.22
C LYS A 108 3.61 -27.34 13.73
N LEU A 109 4.89 -27.35 14.11
CA LEU A 109 5.27 -27.19 15.52
C LEU A 109 4.72 -25.86 16.06
N LEU A 110 4.31 -25.86 17.33
CA LEU A 110 3.78 -24.66 18.00
C LEU A 110 4.86 -23.57 18.08
N PRO A 111 4.49 -22.28 17.99
CA PRO A 111 5.45 -21.19 18.03
C PRO A 111 6.22 -21.18 19.36
N SER A 112 7.54 -21.29 19.28
CA SER A 112 8.45 -21.22 20.42
C SER A 112 8.95 -19.79 20.59
N TYR A 113 8.89 -19.25 21.81
CA TYR A 113 9.31 -17.87 22.10
C TYR A 113 10.63 -17.89 22.86
N ARG A 114 11.60 -17.06 22.45
CA ARG A 114 12.89 -16.90 23.13
C ARG A 114 13.07 -15.45 23.58
N PRO A 115 13.27 -15.21 24.88
CA PRO A 115 13.41 -13.86 25.42
C PRO A 115 14.82 -13.30 25.18
N ILE A 116 14.90 -12.05 24.74
CA ILE A 116 16.11 -11.24 24.68
C ILE A 116 15.98 -10.14 25.74
N HIS A 117 16.96 -10.06 26.65
CA HIS A 117 16.96 -9.09 27.74
C HIS A 117 17.91 -7.93 27.41
N GLY A 118 17.50 -6.71 27.75
CA GLY A 118 18.29 -5.48 27.64
C GLY A 118 17.87 -4.46 28.69
N GLY A 119 18.28 -3.21 28.50
CA GLY A 119 18.07 -2.15 29.51
C GLY A 119 19.03 -2.27 30.69
N SER A 120 18.70 -1.62 31.81
CA SER A 120 19.50 -1.67 33.05
C SER A 120 18.81 -2.49 34.13
N LEU A 121 19.55 -2.84 35.19
CA LEU A 121 19.04 -3.58 36.35
C LEU A 121 17.85 -2.89 37.07
N HIS A 122 17.65 -1.60 36.83
CA HIS A 122 16.54 -0.80 37.38
C HIS A 122 15.51 -0.36 36.33
N ALA A 123 15.79 -0.59 35.04
CA ALA A 123 14.89 -0.33 33.92
C ALA A 123 15.07 -1.44 32.87
N PRO A 124 14.59 -2.67 33.16
CA PRO A 124 14.72 -3.80 32.26
C PRO A 124 13.86 -3.60 31.01
N LEU A 125 14.41 -4.00 29.87
CA LEU A 125 13.77 -3.95 28.56
C LEU A 125 13.79 -5.34 27.93
N PHE A 126 12.74 -5.67 27.19
CA PHE A 126 12.51 -7.01 26.68
C PHE A 126 12.27 -7.00 25.18
N LYS A 127 12.98 -7.87 24.47
CA LYS A 127 12.67 -8.31 23.11
C LYS A 127 12.29 -9.79 23.14
N SER A 128 11.64 -10.27 22.10
CA SER A 128 11.37 -11.70 21.91
C SER A 128 11.64 -12.07 20.47
N GLU A 129 12.35 -13.19 20.28
CA GLU A 129 12.24 -13.98 19.07
C GLU A 129 11.00 -14.88 19.19
N VAL A 130 10.36 -15.21 18.07
CA VAL A 130 9.44 -16.34 17.94
C VAL A 130 9.83 -17.20 16.74
N THR A 131 10.06 -18.49 16.97
CA THR A 131 10.37 -19.47 15.92
C THR A 131 9.13 -20.29 15.59
N ILE A 132 8.77 -20.33 14.31
CA ILE A 132 7.67 -21.12 13.76
C ILE A 132 8.01 -21.54 12.32
N ASP A 133 7.73 -22.79 11.98
CA ASP A 133 8.00 -23.38 10.65
C ASP A 133 9.45 -23.19 10.16
N GLY A 134 10.42 -23.31 11.09
CA GLY A 134 11.85 -23.12 10.82
C GLY A 134 12.31 -21.67 10.66
N GLN A 135 11.39 -20.71 10.64
CA GLN A 135 11.66 -19.28 10.52
C GLN A 135 11.57 -18.59 11.88
N THR A 136 12.45 -17.63 12.15
CA THR A 136 12.49 -16.87 13.41
C THR A 136 12.22 -15.40 13.14
N PHE A 137 11.29 -14.83 13.91
CA PHE A 137 10.83 -13.43 13.79
C PHE A 137 11.07 -12.70 15.11
N GLU A 138 11.75 -11.57 15.09
CA GLU A 138 12.03 -10.76 16.29
C GLU A 138 11.02 -9.61 16.46
N SER A 139 10.70 -9.24 17.69
CA SER A 139 10.08 -7.95 18.00
C SER A 139 11.04 -6.80 17.66
N PRO A 140 10.71 -5.86 16.75
CA PRO A 140 11.66 -4.86 16.25
C PRO A 140 12.13 -3.89 17.34
N GLU A 141 11.28 -3.59 18.32
CA GLU A 141 11.53 -2.65 19.41
C GLU A 141 11.63 -3.35 20.77
N TYR A 142 12.32 -2.71 21.71
CA TYR A 142 12.39 -3.13 23.11
C TYR A 142 11.14 -2.70 23.87
N CYS A 143 10.39 -3.67 24.39
CA CYS A 143 9.16 -3.49 25.15
C CYS A 143 9.44 -3.41 26.65
N HIS A 144 8.52 -2.81 27.43
CA HIS A 144 8.68 -2.70 28.89
C HIS A 144 8.26 -3.97 29.65
N THR A 145 7.59 -4.92 28.98
CA THR A 145 7.30 -6.24 29.57
C THR A 145 7.58 -7.38 28.59
N MET A 146 7.96 -8.55 29.12
CA MET A 146 8.19 -9.75 28.32
C MET A 146 6.96 -10.15 27.49
N LYS A 147 5.77 -10.12 28.11
CA LYS A 147 4.50 -10.51 27.48
C LYS A 147 4.14 -9.63 26.28
N GLU A 148 4.52 -8.36 26.35
CA GLU A 148 4.37 -7.40 25.25
C GLU A 148 5.34 -7.73 24.11
N ALA A 149 6.63 -7.93 24.41
CA ALA A 149 7.64 -8.33 23.43
C ALA A 149 7.25 -9.62 22.67
N GLU A 150 6.82 -10.66 23.39
CA GLU A 150 6.32 -11.90 22.80
C GLU A 150 5.07 -11.68 21.92
N THR A 151 4.19 -10.75 22.30
CA THR A 151 2.96 -10.45 21.55
C THR A 151 3.27 -9.65 20.28
N VAL A 152 4.26 -8.75 20.33
CA VAL A 152 4.80 -8.04 19.16
C VAL A 152 5.49 -9.03 18.21
N ALA A 153 6.36 -9.91 18.72
CA ALA A 153 7.00 -10.94 17.91
C ALA A 153 5.97 -11.87 17.24
N ALA A 154 4.92 -12.28 17.96
CA ALA A 154 3.83 -13.07 17.40
C ALA A 154 3.06 -12.35 16.28
N LYS A 155 2.87 -11.02 16.41
CA LYS A 155 2.25 -10.18 15.39
C LYS A 155 3.13 -10.09 14.14
N VAL A 156 4.44 -9.87 14.30
CA VAL A 156 5.40 -9.85 13.17
C VAL A 156 5.35 -11.17 12.41
N ALA A 157 5.46 -12.31 13.10
CA ALA A 157 5.34 -13.63 12.48
C ALA A 157 4.02 -13.81 11.70
N LEU A 158 2.87 -13.45 12.28
CA LEU A 158 1.56 -13.53 11.60
C LEU A 158 1.45 -12.66 10.34
N MET A 159 2.15 -11.53 10.31
CA MET A 159 2.13 -10.60 9.17
C MET A 159 3.17 -10.96 8.10
N SER A 160 4.22 -11.69 8.45
CA SER A 160 5.25 -12.17 7.52
C SER A 160 4.99 -13.59 6.96
N LEU A 161 4.20 -14.42 7.65
CA LEU A 161 3.87 -15.78 7.21
C LEU A 161 2.81 -15.77 6.09
N PRO A 162 2.92 -16.63 5.06
CA PRO A 162 2.03 -16.63 3.91
C PRO A 162 0.59 -16.96 4.29
N GLN A 163 -0.34 -16.11 3.87
CA GLN A 163 -1.78 -16.36 3.85
C GLN A 163 -2.11 -17.13 2.56
N GLU A 164 -2.81 -18.25 2.65
CA GLU A 164 -3.26 -19.02 1.47
C GLU A 164 -4.74 -19.38 1.57
N ALA A 165 -5.30 -19.76 0.42
CA ALA A 165 -6.74 -19.85 0.20
C ALA A 165 -7.44 -21.01 0.91
N ASN A 166 -8.77 -20.97 0.84
CA ASN A 166 -9.69 -21.80 1.61
C ASN A 166 -9.48 -23.31 1.32
N PRO A 167 -9.41 -24.22 2.32
CA PRO A 167 -9.10 -25.65 2.10
C PRO A 167 -10.02 -26.38 1.11
N THR A 168 -11.23 -25.88 0.88
CA THR A 168 -12.16 -26.36 -0.15
C THR A 168 -11.56 -26.32 -1.56
N GLN A 169 -10.70 -25.35 -1.87
CA GLN A 169 -10.03 -25.24 -3.18
C GLN A 169 -8.91 -26.28 -3.36
N GLN A 170 -8.17 -26.63 -2.30
CA GLN A 170 -7.16 -27.69 -2.37
C GLN A 170 -7.76 -29.05 -2.74
N LEU A 171 -9.02 -29.33 -2.36
CA LEU A 171 -9.72 -30.55 -2.74
C LEU A 171 -10.19 -30.60 -4.20
N LEU A 172 -10.27 -29.46 -4.89
CA LEU A 172 -10.63 -29.39 -6.32
C LEU A 172 -9.41 -29.47 -7.25
N LEU A 173 -8.23 -29.06 -6.77
CA LEU A 173 -6.99 -29.05 -7.55
C LEU A 173 -6.39 -30.45 -7.81
N TYR A 174 -6.77 -31.47 -7.04
CA TYR A 174 -6.25 -32.84 -7.15
C TYR A 174 -7.16 -33.83 -7.91
N GLN A 175 -8.14 -33.36 -8.69
CA GLN A 175 -9.02 -34.23 -9.48
C GLN A 175 -8.56 -34.47 -10.93
N PHE A 176 -7.41 -33.92 -11.35
CA PHE A 176 -6.97 -33.95 -12.76
C PHE A 176 -5.77 -34.87 -13.09
N ASP A 177 -5.14 -35.50 -12.11
CA ASP A 177 -4.04 -36.45 -12.31
C ASP A 177 -4.33 -37.84 -11.71
N GLY A 178 -3.69 -38.87 -12.27
CA GLY A 178 -4.06 -40.28 -12.10
C GLY A 178 -3.81 -40.90 -10.71
N PRO A 179 -4.30 -42.14 -10.48
CA PRO A 179 -4.47 -42.74 -9.16
C PRO A 179 -3.17 -43.33 -8.56
N PHE A 180 -2.06 -42.57 -8.52
CA PHE A 180 -0.74 -43.09 -8.14
C PHE A 180 0.05 -42.31 -7.06
N TYR A 181 -0.57 -41.32 -6.37
CA TYR A 181 0.10 -40.56 -5.30
C TYR A 181 -0.71 -40.40 -3.98
N LEU A 182 -1.69 -41.28 -3.73
CA LEU A 182 -2.55 -41.21 -2.53
C LEU A 182 -1.96 -41.81 -1.23
N SER A 183 -0.68 -42.18 -1.21
CA SER A 183 -0.06 -42.95 -0.11
C SER A 183 0.80 -42.12 0.88
N GLN A 184 1.10 -40.85 0.60
CA GLN A 184 2.02 -40.04 1.43
C GLN A 184 1.54 -38.58 1.61
N LEU A 185 0.41 -38.38 2.31
CA LEU A 185 0.03 -37.08 2.87
C LEU A 185 -0.17 -37.20 4.40
N PRO A 186 0.23 -36.17 5.19
CA PRO A 186 0.04 -36.17 6.63
C PRO A 186 -1.44 -36.17 7.03
N SER A 187 -1.72 -36.62 8.25
CA SER A 187 -3.07 -37.01 8.67
C SER A 187 -4.09 -35.86 8.70
N VAL A 188 -5.00 -35.88 7.71
CA VAL A 188 -6.21 -35.05 7.67
C VAL A 188 -7.02 -35.20 8.97
N ASN A 189 -7.33 -34.09 9.63
CA ASN A 189 -8.09 -34.08 10.88
C ASN A 189 -9.61 -34.12 10.60
N TYR A 190 -10.13 -35.32 10.42
CA TYR A 190 -11.55 -35.57 10.17
C TYR A 190 -12.47 -35.12 11.31
N LYS A 191 -12.02 -35.02 12.57
CA LYS A 191 -12.86 -34.49 13.66
C LYS A 191 -13.25 -33.03 13.41
N ASN A 192 -12.32 -32.21 12.89
CA ASN A 192 -12.57 -30.82 12.56
C ASN A 192 -13.47 -30.69 11.32
N LEU A 193 -13.17 -31.43 10.25
CA LEU A 193 -13.97 -31.41 9.01
C LEU A 193 -15.42 -31.85 9.24
N LEU A 194 -15.62 -32.86 10.08
CA LEU A 194 -16.94 -33.32 10.47
C LEU A 194 -17.68 -32.29 11.32
N GLN A 195 -17.00 -31.63 12.26
CA GLN A 195 -17.58 -30.55 13.05
C GLN A 195 -18.02 -29.37 12.16
N GLU A 196 -17.16 -28.95 11.23
CA GLU A 196 -17.46 -27.87 10.28
C GLU A 196 -18.66 -28.22 9.38
N LEU A 197 -18.73 -29.46 8.90
CA LEU A 197 -19.86 -29.96 8.09
C LEU A 197 -21.16 -29.96 8.89
N VAL A 198 -21.20 -30.52 10.11
CA VAL A 198 -22.46 -30.53 10.90
C VAL A 198 -22.90 -29.13 11.30
N GLN A 199 -21.97 -28.21 11.57
CA GLN A 199 -22.31 -26.81 11.87
C GLN A 199 -22.86 -26.08 10.65
N LYS A 200 -22.35 -26.37 9.43
CA LYS A 200 -22.87 -25.82 8.17
C LYS A 200 -24.28 -26.31 7.86
N GLU A 201 -24.54 -27.61 8.04
CA GLU A 201 -25.88 -28.21 7.80
C GLU A 201 -26.85 -28.06 8.99
N GLY A 202 -26.46 -27.32 10.04
CA GLY A 202 -27.32 -26.97 11.18
C GLY A 202 -27.57 -28.09 12.20
N PHE A 203 -26.82 -29.19 12.15
CA PHE A 203 -26.98 -30.33 13.06
C PHE A 203 -26.27 -30.11 14.41
N PRO A 204 -26.66 -30.84 15.48
CA PRO A 204 -25.93 -30.87 16.75
C PRO A 204 -24.47 -31.29 16.60
N LEU A 205 -23.61 -30.81 17.51
CA LEU A 205 -22.18 -31.14 17.51
C LEU A 205 -21.94 -32.65 17.73
N PRO A 206 -20.91 -33.27 17.10
CA PRO A 206 -20.77 -34.73 17.11
C PRO A 206 -20.34 -35.26 18.48
N ILE A 207 -21.09 -36.22 19.01
CA ILE A 207 -20.81 -36.84 20.33
C ILE A 207 -19.97 -38.10 20.13
N TYR A 208 -18.82 -38.19 20.79
CA TYR A 208 -17.90 -39.32 20.68
C TYR A 208 -17.92 -40.20 21.92
N ASN A 209 -18.21 -41.49 21.74
CA ASN A 209 -18.10 -42.51 22.79
C ASN A 209 -16.95 -43.46 22.46
N THR A 210 -15.98 -43.62 23.37
CA THR A 210 -14.79 -44.45 23.12
C THR A 210 -14.53 -45.41 24.27
N ALA A 211 -14.46 -46.70 23.94
CA ALA A 211 -14.12 -47.78 24.85
C ALA A 211 -12.69 -48.31 24.56
N SER A 212 -12.05 -48.87 25.58
CA SER A 212 -10.82 -49.68 25.45
C SER A 212 -11.20 -51.15 25.47
N ASP A 213 -10.82 -51.90 24.43
CA ASP A 213 -10.91 -53.36 24.46
C ASP A 213 -9.73 -53.92 25.28
N VAL A 214 -10.04 -54.61 26.38
CA VAL A 214 -9.06 -55.16 27.33
C VAL A 214 -8.81 -56.65 27.06
N SER A 215 -9.42 -57.23 26.01
CA SER A 215 -9.32 -58.66 25.69
C SER A 215 -8.09 -59.06 24.88
N ASN A 216 -7.37 -58.10 24.30
CA ASN A 216 -6.19 -58.34 23.45
C ASN A 216 -4.95 -57.58 23.96
N TYR A 217 -3.77 -58.20 23.84
CA TYR A 217 -2.49 -57.71 24.36
C TYR A 217 -1.89 -56.50 23.61
N SER A 218 -2.60 -55.95 22.62
CA SER A 218 -2.34 -54.63 22.03
C SER A 218 -3.53 -53.72 22.33
N ALA A 219 -3.30 -52.68 23.15
CA ALA A 219 -4.37 -51.84 23.68
C ALA A 219 -5.13 -51.07 22.58
N ALA A 220 -6.25 -51.64 22.13
CA ALA A 220 -7.07 -51.13 21.05
C ALA A 220 -8.25 -50.32 21.61
N PHE A 221 -8.36 -49.06 21.18
CA PHE A 221 -9.52 -48.22 21.44
C PHE A 221 -10.50 -48.33 20.27
N VAL A 222 -11.79 -48.46 20.57
CA VAL A 222 -12.87 -48.41 19.57
C VAL A 222 -13.75 -47.21 19.91
N SER A 223 -14.02 -46.37 18.92
CA SER A 223 -14.85 -45.18 19.10
C SER A 223 -16.04 -45.20 18.15
N THR A 224 -17.16 -44.68 18.62
CA THR A 224 -18.29 -44.29 17.81
C THR A 224 -18.44 -42.77 17.83
N VAL A 225 -19.11 -42.23 16.81
CA VAL A 225 -19.57 -40.83 16.78
C VAL A 225 -21.04 -40.80 16.36
N GLU A 226 -21.86 -40.08 17.12
CA GLU A 226 -23.28 -39.89 16.82
C GLU A 226 -23.52 -38.50 16.24
N ILE A 227 -24.23 -38.46 15.11
CA ILE A 227 -24.73 -37.23 14.47
C ILE A 227 -26.17 -37.50 14.01
N HIS A 228 -27.10 -36.62 14.40
CA HIS A 228 -28.50 -36.66 13.96
C HIS A 228 -29.18 -38.05 14.14
N GLY A 229 -28.88 -38.72 15.26
CA GLY A 229 -29.41 -40.05 15.59
C GLY A 229 -28.77 -41.22 14.83
N VAL A 230 -27.72 -41.00 14.04
CA VAL A 230 -26.96 -42.03 13.33
C VAL A 230 -25.57 -42.19 13.95
N THR A 231 -25.23 -43.42 14.34
CA THR A 231 -24.01 -43.73 15.11
C THR A 231 -22.98 -44.46 14.24
N PHE A 232 -21.96 -43.72 13.82
CA PHE A 232 -20.87 -44.21 12.96
C PHE A 232 -19.77 -44.86 13.80
N HIS A 233 -19.30 -46.03 13.37
CA HIS A 233 -18.32 -46.83 14.09
C HIS A 233 -16.94 -46.71 13.43
N GLY A 234 -15.95 -46.20 14.17
CA GLY A 234 -14.58 -46.10 13.70
C GLY A 234 -13.84 -47.42 13.75
N LYS A 235 -12.94 -47.66 12.80
CA LYS A 235 -11.96 -48.76 12.90
C LYS A 235 -11.15 -48.61 14.22
N PRO A 236 -10.76 -49.71 14.88
CA PRO A 236 -9.95 -49.65 16.10
C PRO A 236 -8.66 -48.83 15.89
N GLY A 237 -8.20 -48.18 16.95
CA GLY A 237 -6.97 -47.38 16.93
C GLY A 237 -6.16 -47.55 18.21
N ASN A 238 -4.83 -47.56 18.08
CA ASN A 238 -3.87 -47.77 19.17
C ASN A 238 -3.88 -46.63 20.22
N THR A 239 -4.68 -45.58 20.02
CA THR A 239 -4.97 -44.53 21.01
C THR A 239 -6.43 -44.10 20.88
N LYS A 240 -7.03 -43.63 21.97
CA LYS A 240 -8.37 -42.98 21.98
C LYS A 240 -8.51 -41.90 20.90
N LYS A 241 -7.50 -41.04 20.74
CA LYS A 241 -7.48 -39.99 19.71
C LYS A 241 -7.55 -40.55 18.29
N GLN A 242 -6.87 -41.66 18.00
CA GLN A 242 -6.93 -42.28 16.68
C GLN A 242 -8.27 -42.99 16.43
N ALA A 243 -8.82 -43.66 17.44
CA ALA A 243 -10.14 -44.29 17.34
C ALA A 243 -11.25 -43.25 17.04
N GLU A 244 -11.23 -42.12 17.75
CA GLU A 244 -12.14 -41.00 17.50
C GLU A 244 -11.94 -40.38 16.11
N MET A 245 -10.69 -40.28 15.62
CA MET A 245 -10.39 -39.82 14.26
C MET A 245 -10.95 -40.76 13.20
N ASN A 246 -10.84 -42.08 13.43
CA ASN A 246 -11.38 -43.10 12.54
C ASN A 246 -12.92 -43.05 12.50
N ALA A 247 -13.58 -42.84 13.65
CA ALA A 247 -15.04 -42.67 13.72
C ALA A 247 -15.50 -41.40 12.99
N ALA A 248 -14.80 -40.28 13.20
CA ALA A 248 -15.07 -39.03 12.51
C ALA A 248 -14.92 -39.17 11.00
N LYS A 249 -13.90 -39.89 10.54
CA LYS A 249 -13.69 -40.18 9.12
C LYS A 249 -14.89 -40.93 8.52
N SER A 250 -15.34 -42.01 9.15
CA SER A 250 -16.47 -42.81 8.64
C SER A 250 -17.79 -42.03 8.57
N ALA A 251 -18.06 -41.13 9.52
CA ALA A 251 -19.21 -40.22 9.46
C ALA A 251 -19.05 -39.17 8.34
N PHE A 252 -17.87 -38.57 8.19
CA PHE A 252 -17.61 -37.55 7.18
C PHE A 252 -17.72 -38.10 5.75
N GLU A 253 -17.20 -39.30 5.49
CA GLU A 253 -17.32 -39.98 4.20
C GLU A 253 -18.79 -40.33 3.88
N HIS A 254 -19.62 -40.67 4.88
CA HIS A 254 -21.05 -40.91 4.69
C HIS A 254 -21.81 -39.65 4.27
N PHE A 255 -21.71 -38.55 5.04
CA PHE A 255 -22.40 -37.29 4.71
C PHE A 255 -21.89 -36.65 3.42
N LYS A 256 -20.61 -36.85 3.06
CA LYS A 256 -20.07 -36.40 1.75
C LYS A 256 -20.74 -37.11 0.57
N ASN A 257 -21.02 -38.41 0.68
CA ASN A 257 -21.57 -39.20 -0.43
C ASN A 257 -23.07 -38.94 -0.66
N ILE A 258 -23.85 -38.70 0.40
CA ILE A 258 -25.29 -38.35 0.30
C ILE A 258 -25.50 -37.11 -0.60
N ASN A 259 -24.60 -36.13 -0.51
CA ASN A 259 -24.64 -34.92 -1.34
C ASN A 259 -24.19 -35.13 -2.80
N HIS A 260 -23.72 -36.32 -3.18
CA HIS A 260 -23.42 -36.66 -4.58
C HIS A 260 -24.62 -37.29 -5.30
N ASP A 261 -25.34 -38.22 -4.65
CA ASP A 261 -26.42 -38.98 -5.28
C ASP A 261 -27.68 -38.14 -5.52
N ALA A 262 -27.93 -37.12 -4.68
CA ALA A 262 -29.01 -36.14 -4.87
C ALA A 262 -28.90 -35.31 -6.16
N GLY A 263 -27.76 -35.39 -6.87
CA GLY A 263 -27.55 -34.76 -8.18
C GLY A 263 -28.06 -35.59 -9.37
N SER A 264 -28.62 -36.79 -9.18
CA SER A 264 -29.10 -37.63 -10.29
C SER A 264 -30.38 -38.42 -9.99
N SER A 265 -31.22 -38.55 -11.01
CA SER A 265 -32.57 -39.14 -10.98
C SER A 265 -33.61 -38.35 -10.17
N GLY A 266 -34.75 -38.04 -10.80
CA GLY A 266 -35.89 -37.41 -10.15
C GLY A 266 -37.06 -38.37 -10.04
N SER A 267 -37.41 -38.76 -8.81
CA SER A 267 -38.68 -39.41 -8.47
C SER A 267 -38.88 -39.33 -6.96
N ALA A 268 -40.04 -38.83 -6.51
CA ALA A 268 -40.34 -38.76 -5.09
C ALA A 268 -40.97 -40.07 -4.59
N ASN A 269 -40.41 -40.68 -3.55
CA ASN A 269 -41.15 -41.55 -2.63
C ASN A 269 -40.47 -41.61 -1.24
N PRO A 270 -41.23 -41.56 -0.13
CA PRO A 270 -40.68 -41.48 1.21
C PRO A 270 -40.45 -42.87 1.86
N LEU A 271 -39.34 -43.01 2.61
CA LEU A 271 -38.96 -44.21 3.37
C LEU A 271 -38.24 -43.78 4.67
N PRO A 272 -38.22 -44.59 5.75
CA PRO A 272 -39.38 -44.66 6.65
C PRO A 272 -39.02 -44.52 8.14
N VAL A 273 -40.00 -44.15 8.97
CA VAL A 273 -39.81 -44.10 10.44
C VAL A 273 -40.16 -45.44 11.09
N ALA A 274 -39.15 -46.03 11.75
CA ALA A 274 -39.21 -47.09 12.76
C ALA A 274 -39.87 -48.44 12.40
N ALA A 275 -39.08 -49.51 12.49
CA ALA A 275 -39.55 -50.87 12.75
C ALA A 275 -38.89 -51.38 14.05
N THR A 276 -39.59 -51.24 15.18
CA THR A 276 -39.12 -51.74 16.48
C THR A 276 -39.60 -53.16 16.71
N LYS A 277 -38.78 -53.95 17.41
CA LYS A 277 -39.03 -55.28 18.01
C LYS A 277 -40.48 -55.80 17.99
N GLN A 278 -40.64 -57.00 17.42
CA GLN A 278 -41.65 -57.97 17.91
C GLN A 278 -41.42 -58.26 19.41
N SER A 279 -42.42 -58.54 20.24
CA SER A 279 -43.85 -58.85 19.97
C SER A 279 -44.75 -58.48 21.18
N VAL A 280 -46.04 -58.86 21.07
CA VAL A 280 -47.04 -59.20 22.12
C VAL A 280 -48.31 -58.34 22.08
N ASP A 281 -49.41 -59.01 21.67
CA ASP A 281 -50.86 -58.79 21.91
C ASP A 281 -51.53 -57.44 21.57
N GLY A 282 -52.88 -57.45 21.47
CA GLY A 282 -53.66 -56.21 21.68
C GLY A 282 -54.87 -55.85 20.80
N ASN A 283 -55.57 -56.80 20.15
CA ASN A 283 -56.99 -56.73 19.76
C ASN A 283 -57.71 -55.36 19.44
N THR A 284 -58.28 -55.29 18.23
CA THR A 284 -59.69 -54.87 17.97
C THR A 284 -60.07 -53.38 17.90
N LEU A 285 -60.17 -52.90 16.65
CA LEU A 285 -61.33 -52.23 16.02
C LEU A 285 -62.39 -51.49 16.90
N ARG A 286 -62.41 -50.15 16.81
CA ARG A 286 -63.57 -49.27 16.48
C ARG A 286 -63.11 -47.80 16.54
N ALA A 287 -63.41 -46.86 15.64
CA ALA A 287 -64.47 -46.66 14.63
C ALA A 287 -65.86 -46.29 15.20
N LYS A 288 -66.22 -45.00 15.09
CA LYS A 288 -67.54 -44.37 14.80
C LYS A 288 -67.50 -42.88 15.24
N LEU A 289 -68.39 -41.94 14.85
CA LEU A 289 -69.28 -41.63 13.70
C LEU A 289 -70.00 -40.28 14.08
N GLU A 290 -70.85 -39.72 13.21
CA GLU A 290 -71.93 -38.73 13.54
C GLU A 290 -71.51 -37.21 13.56
N VAL A 291 -72.33 -36.22 13.11
CA VAL A 291 -73.70 -36.21 12.52
C VAL A 291 -74.08 -34.86 11.82
N ASN A 292 -74.87 -34.90 10.71
CA ASN A 292 -75.82 -33.88 10.17
C ASN A 292 -75.36 -32.40 9.88
N LYS A 293 -76.08 -31.51 9.15
CA LYS A 293 -77.14 -31.59 8.10
C LYS A 293 -77.25 -30.29 7.26
N SER A 294 -77.94 -30.43 6.12
CA SER A 294 -78.73 -29.49 5.29
C SER A 294 -79.62 -28.46 6.03
N HIS A 295 -80.23 -27.39 5.44
CA HIS A 295 -80.36 -26.79 4.07
C HIS A 295 -81.05 -25.38 4.14
N LEU A 296 -81.24 -24.68 2.99
CA LEU A 296 -82.19 -23.54 2.72
C LEU A 296 -81.86 -22.16 3.38
N ALA A 297 -82.22 -20.97 2.84
CA ALA A 297 -82.77 -20.54 1.53
C ALA A 297 -82.53 -19.01 1.27
N GLU A 298 -82.80 -18.55 0.04
CA GLU A 298 -82.92 -17.14 -0.46
C GLU A 298 -84.38 -16.58 -0.25
N PRO A 299 -84.79 -15.30 -0.56
CA PRO A 299 -84.36 -14.42 -1.69
C PRO A 299 -84.44 -12.85 -1.55
N SER A 300 -83.95 -12.12 -2.58
CA SER A 300 -84.43 -10.79 -3.12
C SER A 300 -84.41 -9.50 -2.23
N THR A 301 -84.41 -8.24 -2.72
CA THR A 301 -84.71 -7.65 -4.07
C THR A 301 -83.96 -6.29 -4.31
N GLU A 302 -84.13 -5.72 -5.52
CA GLU A 302 -83.74 -4.37 -6.04
C GLU A 302 -82.34 -4.28 -6.72
N VAL A 303 -82.07 -3.70 -7.92
CA VAL A 303 -82.74 -2.78 -8.92
C VAL A 303 -82.44 -1.28 -8.71
N GLU A 304 -82.04 -0.43 -9.68
CA GLU A 304 -81.72 -0.60 -11.13
C GLU A 304 -80.23 -0.18 -11.42
N ALA A 305 -79.70 0.68 -12.33
CA ALA A 305 -80.03 1.48 -13.54
C ALA A 305 -78.68 1.98 -14.17
N ILE A 306 -78.48 2.49 -15.40
CA ILE A 306 -79.14 2.43 -16.73
C ILE A 306 -78.09 2.88 -17.80
N TYR A 307 -78.07 2.27 -19.01
CA TYR A 307 -77.26 2.58 -20.24
C TYR A 307 -75.69 2.66 -20.13
N SER A 308 -74.81 2.22 -21.05
CA SER A 308 -74.74 1.55 -22.39
C SER A 308 -74.15 2.36 -23.57
N SER A 309 -73.71 1.65 -24.62
CA SER A 309 -73.27 2.08 -25.98
C SER A 309 -71.76 2.18 -26.27
N THR A 310 -71.40 2.29 -27.56
CA THR A 310 -70.19 1.68 -28.19
C THR A 310 -69.37 2.65 -29.09
N GLU A 311 -68.29 2.12 -29.67
CA GLU A 311 -67.28 2.76 -30.55
C GLU A 311 -67.83 3.47 -31.81
N VAL A 312 -67.01 4.35 -32.43
CA VAL A 312 -66.64 4.36 -33.89
C VAL A 312 -65.46 5.32 -34.17
N ASP A 313 -64.63 4.94 -35.14
CA ASP A 313 -63.39 5.51 -35.71
C ASP A 313 -63.19 7.05 -35.86
N LYS A 314 -61.90 7.49 -35.83
CA LYS A 314 -61.17 7.94 -37.05
C LYS A 314 -59.65 8.27 -36.89
N LEU A 315 -58.91 7.93 -37.96
CA LEU A 315 -57.55 8.37 -38.35
C LEU A 315 -57.62 9.65 -39.26
N PRO A 316 -56.52 10.28 -39.75
CA PRO A 316 -55.06 10.04 -39.57
C PRO A 316 -54.17 11.29 -39.30
N LEU A 317 -52.84 11.03 -39.14
CA LEU A 317 -51.61 11.77 -39.57
C LEU A 317 -51.75 13.08 -40.41
N PRO A 318 -50.77 14.03 -40.38
CA PRO A 318 -49.32 13.74 -40.48
C PRO A 318 -48.30 14.67 -39.76
N GLY A 319 -47.01 14.33 -39.90
CA GLY A 319 -45.88 15.28 -39.77
C GLY A 319 -45.64 16.09 -41.06
N PRO A 320 -44.57 16.90 -41.14
CA PRO A 320 -43.30 16.34 -41.62
C PRO A 320 -42.02 16.98 -41.02
N SER A 321 -40.88 16.57 -41.57
CA SER A 321 -39.52 17.07 -41.34
C SER A 321 -39.25 18.47 -41.89
N MET A 322 -38.34 19.20 -41.23
CA MET A 322 -37.12 19.80 -41.82
C MET A 322 -36.03 19.65 -40.74
N ASP A 323 -34.89 19.00 -40.98
CA ASP A 323 -33.81 19.22 -41.95
C ASP A 323 -32.69 20.14 -41.44
N ILE A 324 -31.48 19.80 -41.88
CA ILE A 324 -30.19 20.32 -41.43
C ILE A 324 -29.90 21.65 -42.11
N GLU A 325 -29.44 22.66 -41.38
CA GLU A 325 -28.34 23.49 -41.89
C GLU A 325 -27.48 24.16 -40.82
N VAL A 326 -26.27 24.57 -41.22
CA VAL A 326 -25.22 25.17 -40.37
C VAL A 326 -24.69 26.42 -41.06
N MET A 327 -25.00 27.59 -40.48
CA MET A 327 -24.32 28.88 -40.65
C MET A 327 -24.40 29.59 -39.28
N ASP A 328 -23.34 30.03 -38.59
CA ASP A 328 -22.06 30.67 -38.96
C ASP A 328 -22.13 32.20 -39.11
N SER A 329 -21.05 32.86 -38.69
CA SER A 329 -20.69 34.29 -38.82
C SER A 329 -21.41 35.39 -37.98
N THR A 330 -20.59 36.15 -37.23
CA THR A 330 -20.62 37.64 -37.05
C THR A 330 -21.81 38.34 -36.34
N LEU A 331 -21.68 39.53 -35.71
CA LEU A 331 -20.60 40.20 -34.93
C LEU A 331 -21.22 41.41 -34.15
N GLU A 332 -20.45 42.05 -33.27
CA GLU A 332 -20.60 43.44 -32.72
C GLU A 332 -21.84 43.86 -31.87
N VAL A 333 -21.67 43.81 -30.54
CA VAL A 333 -21.71 44.94 -29.57
C VAL A 333 -22.62 46.16 -29.82
N ASP A 334 -23.51 46.50 -28.85
CA ASP A 334 -23.59 47.89 -28.33
C ASP A 334 -24.37 48.11 -26.98
N LYS A 335 -24.05 49.23 -26.29
CA LYS A 335 -24.79 50.05 -25.28
C LYS A 335 -25.42 49.45 -23.98
N LEU A 336 -24.73 49.71 -22.85
CA LEU A 336 -25.07 50.58 -21.68
C LEU A 336 -26.56 51.01 -21.39
N PRO A 337 -26.96 51.39 -20.14
CA PRO A 337 -26.12 51.97 -19.05
C PRO A 337 -26.37 51.53 -17.58
N LEU A 338 -25.58 52.09 -16.65
CA LEU A 338 -25.79 52.16 -15.20
C LEU A 338 -25.77 53.64 -14.73
N PRO A 339 -26.60 54.07 -13.76
CA PRO A 339 -26.36 55.24 -12.90
C PRO A 339 -25.57 54.84 -11.63
N GLU A 340 -24.50 55.51 -11.17
CA GLU A 340 -24.32 56.91 -10.71
C GLU A 340 -24.72 57.16 -9.22
N ARG A 341 -24.00 57.96 -8.40
CA ARG A 341 -22.58 58.45 -8.40
C ARG A 341 -22.26 59.28 -7.12
N SER A 342 -21.01 59.27 -6.63
CA SER A 342 -20.22 60.41 -6.04
C SER A 342 -19.00 59.84 -5.27
N MET A 343 -17.72 60.08 -5.60
CA MET A 343 -16.91 61.34 -5.60
C MET A 343 -16.47 61.76 -4.18
N ASP A 344 -15.25 62.25 -3.92
CA ASP A 344 -14.26 63.02 -4.74
C ASP A 344 -12.90 62.29 -4.99
N VAL A 345 -12.07 62.48 -6.06
CA VAL A 345 -11.51 63.67 -6.81
C VAL A 345 -10.28 64.27 -6.09
N LYS A 346 -9.09 64.61 -6.65
CA LYS A 346 -8.40 64.63 -7.99
C LYS A 346 -6.85 64.64 -7.73
N VAL A 347 -5.83 64.33 -8.56
CA VAL A 347 -5.55 64.21 -10.03
C VAL A 347 -5.46 65.58 -10.75
N VAL A 348 -4.36 66.05 -11.39
CA VAL A 348 -3.55 65.52 -12.52
C VAL A 348 -2.16 66.25 -12.65
N ASN A 349 -1.32 65.83 -13.62
CA ASN A 349 -0.30 66.60 -14.39
C ASN A 349 1.09 66.90 -13.77
N SER A 350 2.19 67.09 -14.53
CA SER A 350 2.75 66.48 -15.77
C SER A 350 3.94 67.32 -16.29
N SER A 351 5.12 66.75 -16.59
CA SER A 351 6.10 67.27 -17.58
C SER A 351 7.38 66.42 -17.66
N LEU A 352 8.05 66.43 -18.82
CA LEU A 352 9.42 65.90 -18.97
C LEU A 352 10.47 66.97 -18.63
N LYS A 353 11.63 66.56 -18.13
CA LYS A 353 12.94 67.02 -18.63
C LYS A 353 14.06 66.04 -18.28
N VAL A 354 15.19 66.19 -18.97
CA VAL A 354 16.37 65.32 -18.95
C VAL A 354 17.59 66.17 -18.64
N ASP A 355 18.49 65.74 -17.75
CA ASP A 355 19.90 65.46 -18.10
C ASP A 355 20.70 64.75 -16.97
N LYS A 356 21.95 64.43 -17.27
CA LYS A 356 22.84 63.46 -16.57
C LYS A 356 23.78 64.09 -15.54
N LEU A 357 24.28 63.31 -14.57
CA LEU A 357 25.67 62.77 -14.57
C LEU A 357 25.95 61.80 -13.39
N HIS A 358 26.78 60.76 -13.63
CA HIS A 358 27.78 60.05 -12.78
C HIS A 358 27.63 59.96 -11.24
N PHE A 359 28.03 58.89 -10.51
CA PHE A 359 28.77 57.62 -10.80
C PHE A 359 28.59 56.68 -9.57
N ALA A 360 29.05 55.41 -9.45
CA ALA A 360 29.75 54.42 -10.30
C ALA A 360 29.48 52.98 -9.75
N GLU A 361 30.04 51.94 -10.39
CA GLU A 361 29.98 50.52 -9.98
C GLU A 361 31.25 50.07 -9.23
N PRO A 362 31.27 48.82 -8.72
CA PRO A 362 32.45 47.97 -8.96
C PRO A 362 32.09 46.60 -9.59
N ILE A 363 32.88 46.21 -10.58
CA ILE A 363 32.82 44.92 -11.29
C ILE A 363 33.89 43.98 -10.74
N THR A 364 33.62 42.67 -10.63
CA THR A 364 34.65 41.64 -10.90
C THR A 364 34.01 40.30 -11.24
N GLU A 365 34.21 39.85 -12.48
CA GLU A 365 34.01 38.46 -12.89
C GLU A 365 35.25 37.63 -12.49
N ALA A 366 35.10 36.30 -12.42
CA ALA A 366 36.22 35.37 -12.29
C ALA A 366 35.94 34.07 -13.06
N GLU A 367 36.63 33.90 -14.20
CA GLU A 367 36.62 32.64 -14.93
C GLU A 367 37.37 31.54 -14.15
N VAL A 368 36.92 30.29 -14.25
CA VAL A 368 37.67 29.13 -13.76
C VAL A 368 38.26 28.39 -14.96
N ILE A 369 39.52 28.74 -15.28
CA ILE A 369 40.30 28.05 -16.30
C ILE A 369 40.87 26.74 -15.73
N HIS A 370 40.67 25.63 -16.45
CA HIS A 370 41.38 24.38 -16.17
C HIS A 370 42.82 24.43 -16.71
N SER A 371 43.80 24.25 -15.83
CA SER A 371 45.17 23.91 -16.23
C SER A 371 45.81 22.94 -15.22
N SER A 372 46.32 21.82 -15.72
CA SER A 372 47.09 20.84 -14.93
C SER A 372 48.57 21.17 -15.01
N LEU A 373 49.30 21.15 -13.88
CA LEU A 373 50.74 20.84 -13.80
C LEU A 373 51.17 20.61 -12.33
N GLN A 374 52.47 20.46 -12.08
CA GLN A 374 53.04 19.59 -11.04
C GLN A 374 54.27 20.24 -10.36
N VAL A 375 54.63 19.77 -9.16
CA VAL A 375 55.83 20.11 -8.34
C VAL A 375 55.96 21.61 -7.90
N ASP A 376 56.76 22.03 -6.90
CA ASP A 376 57.90 21.42 -6.17
C ASP A 376 57.89 21.74 -4.63
N GLU A 377 58.80 21.11 -3.86
CA GLU A 377 59.11 21.50 -2.46
C GLU A 377 59.91 22.82 -2.36
N PRO A 378 60.04 23.41 -1.14
CA PRO A 378 61.41 23.54 -0.62
C PRO A 378 61.58 23.36 0.91
N LEU A 379 62.44 22.38 1.26
CA LEU A 379 63.58 22.39 2.21
C LEU A 379 63.55 23.15 3.58
N ILE A 380 64.24 22.49 4.53
CA ILE A 380 64.39 22.81 5.96
C ILE A 380 65.59 23.74 6.24
N PRO A 381 65.55 24.53 7.34
CA PRO A 381 66.73 24.63 8.20
C PRO A 381 66.46 24.39 9.71
N LYS A 382 67.29 23.52 10.30
CA LYS A 382 67.68 23.46 11.72
C LYS A 382 69.08 24.13 11.85
N PRO A 383 69.71 24.39 13.03
CA PRO A 383 69.45 23.81 14.38
C PRO A 383 69.55 24.81 15.57
N GLY A 384 69.52 24.28 16.80
CA GLY A 384 69.89 24.98 18.05
C GLY A 384 69.78 24.07 19.28
N MET A 385 70.77 24.08 20.18
CA MET A 385 70.82 23.27 21.42
C MET A 385 70.94 24.17 22.66
N SER A 386 70.45 23.71 23.82
CA SER A 386 71.29 23.34 25.01
C SER A 386 70.58 23.51 26.38
N SER A 387 70.90 22.60 27.34
CA SER A 387 71.08 22.77 28.81
C SER A 387 70.10 23.59 29.70
N SER A 388 69.82 23.25 30.97
CA SER A 388 70.30 22.15 31.85
C SER A 388 69.66 22.18 33.27
N LEU A 389 69.53 20.98 33.90
CA LEU A 389 69.60 20.70 35.38
C LEU A 389 68.47 21.30 36.27
N GLU A 390 68.15 20.81 37.49
CA GLU A 390 68.78 19.78 38.36
C GLU A 390 67.84 19.12 39.42
N ASN A 391 68.36 18.05 40.07
CA ASN A 391 68.10 17.53 41.43
C ASN A 391 66.88 16.64 41.78
N THR A 392 67.22 15.40 42.19
CA THR A 392 66.51 14.51 43.14
C THR A 392 67.54 13.94 44.13
N PRO A 393 67.13 13.52 45.36
CA PRO A 393 67.37 12.12 45.80
C PRO A 393 66.28 11.56 46.78
N ALA A 394 65.78 10.31 46.66
CA ALA A 394 66.29 9.02 47.24
C ALA A 394 65.72 8.69 48.67
N VAL A 395 65.57 7.45 49.21
CA VAL A 395 65.81 6.04 48.73
C VAL A 395 65.18 4.95 49.67
N ASN A 396 65.21 3.66 49.28
CA ASN A 396 64.95 2.36 50.01
C ASN A 396 63.48 1.86 50.23
N GLY A 397 63.17 0.54 50.17
CA GLY A 397 63.92 -0.62 49.62
C GLY A 397 63.45 -2.06 50.04
N HIS A 398 63.49 -3.04 49.09
CA HIS A 398 63.54 -4.54 49.25
C HIS A 398 62.30 -5.31 49.81
N SER A 399 62.02 -6.63 49.58
CA SER A 399 62.49 -7.71 48.64
C SER A 399 61.49 -8.92 48.57
N ALA A 400 61.78 -10.00 47.81
CA ALA A 400 60.91 -11.18 47.44
C ALA A 400 61.09 -12.44 48.38
N PRO A 401 60.72 -13.74 48.10
CA PRO A 401 60.23 -14.47 46.88
C PRO A 401 59.22 -15.69 47.11
N ILE A 402 59.10 -16.64 46.13
CA ILE A 402 58.74 -18.11 46.19
C ILE A 402 57.46 -18.62 45.42
N SER A 403 57.55 -19.83 44.81
CA SER A 403 56.49 -20.68 44.17
C SER A 403 56.67 -22.17 44.57
N PRO A 404 55.65 -23.09 44.50
CA PRO A 404 55.60 -24.08 43.37
C PRO A 404 54.24 -24.82 43.02
N THR A 405 54.11 -25.21 41.74
CA THR A 405 53.65 -26.50 41.09
C THR A 405 52.57 -27.46 41.68
N ILE A 406 51.64 -27.97 40.82
CA ILE A 406 51.19 -29.40 40.62
C ILE A 406 50.09 -29.53 39.51
N THR A 407 49.73 -30.75 39.03
CA THR A 407 49.28 -31.08 37.63
C THR A 407 47.89 -31.83 37.52
N PRO A 408 47.43 -32.58 36.45
CA PRO A 408 46.11 -32.32 35.80
C PRO A 408 45.13 -33.52 35.60
N THR A 409 43.93 -33.33 34.99
CA THR A 409 43.29 -34.33 34.08
C THR A 409 42.17 -33.84 33.12
N LEU A 410 41.99 -34.62 32.04
CA LEU A 410 41.31 -34.46 30.71
C LEU A 410 39.75 -34.59 30.61
N ILE A 411 39.24 -34.56 29.35
CA ILE A 411 37.95 -35.09 28.78
C ILE A 411 36.75 -34.10 28.81
N SER A 412 35.98 -33.80 27.74
CA SER A 412 36.04 -34.07 26.27
C SER A 412 35.15 -33.09 25.43
N VAL A 413 35.38 -33.03 24.11
CA VAL A 413 34.53 -32.39 23.05
C VAL A 413 33.70 -33.47 22.28
N PRO A 414 32.84 -33.20 21.25
CA PRO A 414 32.63 -32.02 20.37
C PRO A 414 31.16 -31.50 20.40
N THR A 415 30.60 -30.64 19.53
CA THR A 415 30.98 -30.05 18.21
C THR A 415 30.29 -28.68 18.01
N ALA A 416 30.75 -27.83 17.07
CA ALA A 416 30.01 -26.66 16.57
C ALA A 416 30.35 -26.32 15.11
N THR A 417 29.45 -25.62 14.39
CA THR A 417 29.65 -25.09 13.02
C THR A 417 29.32 -23.59 12.94
N MET A 418 30.15 -22.84 12.21
CA MET A 418 30.05 -21.39 12.03
C MET A 418 29.37 -21.01 10.70
N PRO A 419 28.80 -19.79 10.61
CA PRO A 419 28.88 -18.95 9.41
C PRO A 419 29.85 -17.77 9.60
N VAL A 420 30.29 -17.16 8.50
CA VAL A 420 31.42 -16.21 8.45
C VAL A 420 30.96 -14.76 8.30
N SER A 421 31.63 -13.83 8.99
CA SER A 421 31.62 -12.40 8.68
C SER A 421 32.97 -11.97 8.09
N ASN A 422 32.96 -11.03 7.13
CA ASN A 422 34.20 -10.55 6.51
C ASN A 422 34.05 -9.10 6.01
N ASP A 423 34.40 -8.14 6.87
CA ASP A 423 34.59 -6.73 6.52
C ASP A 423 35.96 -6.29 7.06
N ARG A 424 36.71 -5.51 6.27
CA ARG A 424 38.04 -5.00 6.66
C ARG A 424 38.19 -3.51 6.35
N CYS A 425 38.94 -2.86 7.24
CA CYS A 425 39.45 -1.49 7.20
C CYS A 425 38.49 -0.39 7.69
N GLY A 426 38.72 0.03 8.94
CA GLY A 426 38.16 1.25 9.52
C GLY A 426 39.15 1.86 10.51
N CYS A 427 39.66 3.06 10.21
CA CYS A 427 40.57 3.78 11.09
C CYS A 427 39.76 4.52 12.16
N TYR A 428 39.68 3.97 13.38
CA TYR A 428 38.98 4.61 14.50
C TYR A 428 39.89 5.61 15.22
N MET A 429 39.46 6.88 15.27
CA MET A 429 39.99 7.88 16.20
C MET A 429 39.32 7.70 17.56
N SER A 430 40.10 7.54 18.62
CA SER A 430 39.59 7.37 19.99
C SER A 430 39.01 8.70 20.53
N THR A 431 37.79 8.64 21.05
CA THR A 431 37.08 9.79 21.62
C THR A 431 36.37 9.40 22.93
N ASN A 432 36.44 10.27 23.93
CA ASN A 432 35.74 10.07 25.20
C ASN A 432 34.22 10.12 25.01
N ARG A 433 33.47 9.32 25.79
CA ARG A 433 32.00 9.40 25.80
C ARG A 433 31.54 10.55 26.69
N ILE A 434 30.69 11.42 26.15
CA ILE A 434 29.97 12.43 26.92
C ILE A 434 28.58 11.88 27.25
N GLN A 435 28.17 11.98 28.51
CA GLN A 435 26.82 11.68 28.98
C GLN A 435 26.23 12.89 29.69
N VAL A 436 24.92 13.09 29.58
CA VAL A 436 24.20 14.24 30.16
C VAL A 436 23.02 13.74 30.98
N TYR A 437 22.92 14.21 32.21
CA TYR A 437 21.91 13.81 33.19
C TYR A 437 21.11 15.02 33.67
N PRO A 438 19.82 14.88 34.04
CA PRO A 438 19.13 15.90 34.81
C PRO A 438 19.83 16.10 36.17
N ARG A 439 19.92 17.34 36.63
CA ARG A 439 20.65 17.68 37.85
C ARG A 439 19.79 17.42 39.09
N HIS A 440 20.11 16.32 39.78
CA HIS A 440 19.54 15.98 41.08
C HIS A 440 20.54 16.31 42.20
N THR A 441 20.03 16.58 43.41
CA THR A 441 20.84 16.89 44.60
C THR A 441 21.75 15.73 45.02
N ASP A 442 21.34 14.51 44.70
CA ASP A 442 21.91 13.26 45.22
C ASP A 442 22.80 12.56 44.18
N MET A 443 23.16 13.27 43.09
CA MET A 443 23.80 12.68 41.91
C MET A 443 25.30 12.43 42.11
N VAL A 444 25.67 11.16 42.27
CA VAL A 444 27.08 10.74 42.33
C VAL A 444 27.69 10.69 40.91
N ILE A 445 28.80 11.39 40.71
CA ILE A 445 29.57 11.39 39.47
C ILE A 445 30.47 10.12 39.45
N PRO A 446 30.52 9.35 38.35
CA PRO A 446 31.36 8.15 38.27
C PRO A 446 32.86 8.48 38.47
N GLU A 447 33.59 7.57 39.12
CA GLU A 447 35.02 7.77 39.39
C GLU A 447 35.82 7.90 38.08
N GLY A 448 36.71 8.90 38.03
CA GLY A 448 37.43 9.28 36.80
C GLY A 448 36.64 10.13 35.80
N ALA A 449 35.33 10.34 35.97
CA ALA A 449 34.53 11.17 35.06
C ALA A 449 34.75 12.68 35.32
N ALA A 450 35.02 13.45 34.27
CA ALA A 450 35.19 14.90 34.36
C ALA A 450 33.87 15.62 34.09
N VAL A 451 33.38 16.43 35.05
CA VAL A 451 32.23 17.33 34.82
C VAL A 451 32.63 18.42 33.83
N LEU A 452 31.83 18.58 32.78
CA LEU A 452 32.12 19.53 31.70
C LEU A 452 31.54 20.92 32.03
N PRO A 453 32.20 22.02 31.60
CA PRO A 453 31.72 23.40 31.83
C PRO A 453 30.34 23.75 31.26
N ILE A 454 29.77 22.89 30.42
CA ILE A 454 28.41 23.00 29.88
C ILE A 454 27.31 22.53 30.87
N SER A 455 27.68 22.17 32.10
CA SER A 455 26.75 21.76 33.16
C SER A 455 26.13 22.97 33.85
N ASP A 456 24.80 23.04 33.91
CA ASP A 456 24.04 24.15 34.49
C ASP A 456 23.22 23.70 35.72
N ASN A 457 22.19 24.47 36.12
CA ASN A 457 21.35 24.16 37.27
C ASN A 457 20.28 23.07 37.02
N GLN A 458 20.06 22.66 35.76
CA GLN A 458 19.10 21.61 35.38
C GLN A 458 19.77 20.38 34.76
N TRP A 459 20.99 20.48 34.25
CA TRP A 459 21.71 19.40 33.56
C TRP A 459 23.18 19.32 33.99
N VAL A 460 23.69 18.10 34.16
CA VAL A 460 25.12 17.84 34.37
C VAL A 460 25.64 16.98 33.24
N ALA A 461 26.68 17.46 32.56
CA ALA A 461 27.39 16.74 31.51
C ALA A 461 28.73 16.22 32.04
N VAL A 462 29.03 14.96 31.79
CA VAL A 462 30.28 14.31 32.20
C VAL A 462 30.99 13.67 31.02
N SER A 463 32.31 13.80 30.96
CA SER A 463 33.20 13.08 30.05
C SER A 463 33.77 11.86 30.76
N LEU A 464 33.45 10.66 30.28
CA LEU A 464 34.01 9.40 30.76
C LEU A 464 35.33 9.08 30.03
N PRO A 465 36.41 8.69 30.75
CA PRO A 465 37.62 8.14 30.15
C PRO A 465 37.34 6.85 29.37
N TYR A 466 38.17 6.57 28.37
CA TYR A 466 38.13 5.30 27.63
C TYR A 466 38.90 4.20 28.38
N SER A 467 38.18 3.31 29.07
CA SER A 467 38.75 2.15 29.76
C SER A 467 38.92 0.95 28.82
N MET A 468 40.16 0.53 28.55
CA MET A 468 40.43 -0.74 27.87
C MET A 468 40.44 -1.92 28.85
N GLU A 469 39.28 -2.53 29.10
CA GLU A 469 39.25 -3.81 29.80
C GLU A 469 38.00 -4.64 29.45
N GLN A 470 38.16 -5.62 28.54
CA GLN A 470 37.49 -6.94 28.51
C GLN A 470 37.79 -7.69 27.20
N SER A 471 38.95 -8.36 27.12
CA SER A 471 39.19 -9.42 26.13
C SER A 471 40.38 -10.31 26.54
N THR A 472 40.12 -11.37 27.30
CA THR A 472 41.15 -12.33 27.77
C THR A 472 40.72 -13.78 27.54
N LEU A 473 40.88 -14.24 26.29
CA LEU A 473 41.03 -15.66 25.96
C LEU A 473 42.24 -15.80 25.00
N PRO A 474 42.95 -16.94 25.03
CA PRO A 474 44.39 -16.97 24.77
C PRO A 474 44.78 -17.08 23.29
N GLN A 475 45.96 -16.54 22.97
CA GLN A 475 46.74 -17.00 21.83
C GLN A 475 47.38 -18.36 22.17
N GLN A 476 47.45 -19.24 21.17
CA GLN A 476 48.45 -20.31 21.10
C GLN A 476 49.10 -20.27 19.71
N ASP A 477 50.33 -20.75 19.65
CA ASP A 477 51.32 -20.35 18.66
C ASP A 477 51.17 -20.99 17.28
N LEU A 478 51.71 -20.30 16.28
CA LEU A 478 52.54 -20.93 15.25
C LEU A 478 53.63 -19.95 14.76
N CYS A 479 54.86 -20.44 14.65
CA CYS A 479 56.07 -19.71 14.23
C CYS A 479 55.92 -19.06 12.83
N VAL A 480 56.39 -17.84 12.57
CA VAL A 480 57.79 -17.35 12.50
C VAL A 480 58.60 -18.02 11.38
N GLU A 481 58.86 -17.26 10.31
CA GLU A 481 60.15 -17.22 9.61
C GLU A 481 60.36 -15.88 8.85
N CYS A 482 61.60 -15.62 8.40
CA CYS A 482 62.20 -14.31 8.04
C CYS A 482 61.53 -13.53 6.87
N ILE A 483 61.62 -12.19 6.71
CA ILE A 483 62.66 -11.14 6.97
C ILE A 483 63.73 -11.02 5.84
N GLU A 484 64.02 -9.76 5.44
CA GLU A 484 65.00 -9.28 4.42
C GLU A 484 64.63 -9.55 2.93
N ARG A 485 65.01 -8.73 1.92
CA ARG A 485 66.04 -7.65 1.86
C ARG A 485 65.84 -6.58 0.74
N THR A 486 66.07 -5.30 1.08
CA THR A 486 66.68 -4.16 0.30
C THR A 486 66.15 -3.64 -1.07
N GLU A 487 66.51 -2.37 -1.34
CA GLU A 487 66.19 -1.51 -2.50
C GLU A 487 67.32 -1.46 -3.58
N LEU A 488 67.33 -0.38 -4.41
CA LEU A 488 68.36 0.07 -5.40
C LEU A 488 68.24 -0.54 -6.83
N GLU A 489 68.44 0.16 -7.97
CA GLU A 489 68.62 1.61 -8.25
C GLU A 489 68.19 2.00 -9.71
N ARG A 490 68.62 3.15 -10.27
CA ARG A 490 68.14 3.74 -11.55
C ARG A 490 69.16 3.81 -12.71
N SER A 491 68.77 3.31 -13.90
CA SER A 491 69.08 3.87 -15.26
C SER A 491 70.56 3.85 -15.77
N PRO A 492 70.92 4.26 -17.03
CA PRO A 492 70.20 4.36 -18.34
C PRO A 492 70.99 3.82 -19.61
N ILE A 493 70.45 4.06 -20.84
CA ILE A 493 71.11 4.26 -22.19
C ILE A 493 71.11 3.12 -23.29
N ARG A 494 70.21 3.33 -24.28
CA ARG A 494 70.18 3.06 -25.76
C ARG A 494 71.31 2.31 -26.55
N ARG A 495 70.92 1.37 -27.46
CA ARG A 495 70.91 1.40 -28.99
C ARG A 495 70.70 -0.06 -29.55
N VAL A 496 69.75 -0.45 -30.44
CA VAL A 496 69.37 -0.08 -31.85
C VAL A 496 70.19 -0.85 -32.94
N PRO A 497 69.65 -1.40 -34.07
CA PRO A 497 68.30 -1.91 -34.51
C PRO A 497 68.44 -3.34 -35.17
N PRO A 498 67.75 -3.82 -36.26
CA PRO A 498 66.43 -3.57 -36.91
C PRO A 498 65.48 -4.81 -36.84
N ASN A 499 64.28 -4.96 -37.46
CA ASN A 499 63.70 -4.45 -38.73
C ASN A 499 62.14 -4.31 -38.70
N VAL A 500 61.51 -4.03 -39.86
CA VAL A 500 60.19 -3.35 -40.08
C VAL A 500 59.32 -4.10 -41.14
N PRO A 501 57.99 -3.89 -41.38
CA PRO A 501 56.94 -3.01 -40.79
C PRO A 501 55.86 -3.84 -40.01
N SER A 502 54.52 -3.66 -39.95
CA SER A 502 53.43 -2.81 -40.54
C SER A 502 52.12 -3.04 -39.74
N GLU A 503 51.06 -2.21 -39.71
CA GLU A 503 50.81 -0.81 -40.11
C GLU A 503 49.68 -0.20 -39.20
N SER A 504 49.61 1.14 -39.05
CA SER A 504 48.66 1.88 -38.15
C SER A 504 48.63 3.39 -38.53
N THR A 505 47.76 4.30 -38.03
CA THR A 505 46.89 4.35 -36.81
C THR A 505 45.69 5.31 -37.02
N ALA A 506 44.68 5.29 -36.14
CA ALA A 506 43.62 6.33 -36.06
C ALA A 506 44.07 7.61 -35.33
N LEU A 507 43.47 8.79 -35.64
CA LEU A 507 43.47 10.01 -34.81
C LEU A 507 42.40 11.04 -35.27
N ALA A 508 42.32 12.24 -34.64
CA ALA A 508 41.07 13.02 -34.53
C ALA A 508 41.15 14.55 -34.74
N TYR A 509 39.96 15.16 -34.89
CA TYR A 509 39.54 16.54 -34.52
C TYR A 509 40.26 17.79 -35.06
N ARG A 510 39.51 18.66 -35.79
CA ARG A 510 39.56 20.15 -35.69
C ARG A 510 38.37 20.81 -36.41
N SER A 511 38.19 22.12 -36.25
CA SER A 511 36.97 22.85 -36.68
C SER A 511 37.23 24.29 -37.17
N ARG A 512 36.20 24.88 -37.80
CA ARG A 512 36.01 26.27 -38.27
C ARG A 512 36.57 26.64 -39.66
N HIS A 513 35.69 27.11 -40.55
CA HIS A 513 35.74 28.47 -41.09
C HIS A 513 34.37 28.94 -41.67
N LEU A 514 34.31 30.25 -41.91
CA LEU A 514 33.21 31.19 -42.21
C LEU A 514 32.21 30.85 -43.36
N ALA A 515 31.11 31.63 -43.40
CA ALA A 515 30.02 31.67 -44.41
C ALA A 515 30.08 33.02 -45.20
N PRO A 516 29.10 33.48 -46.04
CA PRO A 516 27.74 33.01 -46.41
C PRO A 516 27.65 32.76 -47.96
N PRO A 517 26.64 33.10 -48.81
CA PRO A 517 25.26 33.59 -48.64
C PRO A 517 24.13 33.03 -49.58
N LEU A 518 22.86 33.33 -49.21
CA LEU A 518 21.64 33.75 -49.99
C LEU A 518 21.23 33.09 -51.35
N PRO A 519 19.92 33.15 -51.78
CA PRO A 519 18.67 33.54 -51.08
C PRO A 519 17.47 32.55 -51.25
N LEU A 520 16.29 32.92 -50.70
CA LEU A 520 14.96 32.27 -50.80
C LEU A 520 14.17 32.73 -52.07
N PRO A 521 12.97 32.16 -52.43
CA PRO A 521 11.69 32.65 -51.85
C PRO A 521 10.46 31.68 -51.78
N ALA A 522 9.62 31.92 -50.75
CA ALA A 522 8.13 31.99 -50.64
C ALA A 522 7.10 31.12 -51.43
N SER A 523 5.91 30.97 -50.80
CA SER A 523 4.65 30.34 -51.28
C SER A 523 3.71 31.30 -52.05
N PRO A 524 2.67 30.79 -52.77
CA PRO A 524 1.25 31.02 -52.39
C PRO A 524 0.28 29.82 -52.71
N VAL A 525 -0.79 29.44 -51.97
CA VAL A 525 -2.12 30.05 -51.59
C VAL A 525 -3.30 29.75 -52.57
N ARG A 526 -4.39 29.11 -52.05
CA ARG A 526 -5.80 28.99 -52.58
C ARG A 526 -6.03 28.21 -53.90
N ALA A 527 -7.23 27.67 -54.26
CA ALA A 527 -8.48 27.31 -53.55
C ALA A 527 -9.40 26.38 -54.44
N CYS A 528 -10.62 26.07 -53.95
CA CYS A 528 -11.86 25.46 -54.54
C CYS A 528 -12.02 25.31 -56.08
N ALA A 529 -12.89 24.45 -56.67
CA ALA A 529 -14.01 23.59 -56.21
C ALA A 529 -14.14 22.34 -57.16
N ARG A 530 -14.55 21.12 -56.77
CA ARG A 530 -15.89 20.55 -56.41
C ARG A 530 -16.82 20.22 -57.62
N GLN A 531 -17.37 18.98 -57.64
CA GLN A 531 -18.36 18.38 -58.58
C GLN A 531 -17.84 17.97 -59.99
N GLY A 532 -18.33 16.91 -60.65
CA GLY A 532 -19.16 15.77 -60.21
C GLY A 532 -19.92 15.01 -61.34
N ARG A 533 -20.28 13.72 -61.11
CA ARG A 533 -21.22 12.86 -61.93
C ARG A 533 -20.76 12.44 -63.35
N GLN A 534 -21.28 11.38 -64.03
CA GLN A 534 -21.81 10.04 -63.62
C GLN A 534 -21.99 9.10 -64.85
N LEU A 535 -22.00 7.77 -64.61
CA LEU A 535 -22.78 6.69 -65.29
C LEU A 535 -22.50 6.17 -66.73
N SER A 536 -22.83 4.86 -66.89
CA SER A 536 -23.23 4.09 -68.10
C SER A 536 -22.17 3.61 -69.12
N SER A 537 -22.35 2.53 -69.92
CA SER A 537 -22.92 1.17 -69.64
C SER A 537 -22.77 0.18 -70.83
N ALA A 538 -22.20 -1.02 -70.60
CA ALA A 538 -22.35 -2.27 -71.42
C ALA A 538 -21.91 -2.20 -72.92
N PRO A 539 -21.99 -3.29 -73.74
CA PRO A 539 -22.24 -4.72 -73.48
C PRO A 539 -21.11 -5.67 -73.96
N ALA A 540 -21.36 -7.00 -73.97
CA ALA A 540 -20.36 -8.08 -74.13
C ALA A 540 -20.20 -8.64 -75.57
N ARG A 541 -19.18 -9.49 -75.77
CA ARG A 541 -19.09 -10.46 -76.88
C ARG A 541 -18.32 -11.74 -76.48
N ASN A 542 -18.87 -12.91 -76.85
CA ASN A 542 -18.27 -14.23 -76.59
C ASN A 542 -17.26 -14.63 -77.68
N ARG A 543 -16.28 -15.46 -77.30
CA ARG A 543 -15.77 -16.58 -78.14
C ARG A 543 -15.17 -17.67 -77.26
N LEU A 544 -15.30 -18.93 -77.68
CA LEU A 544 -14.75 -20.09 -76.98
C LEU A 544 -13.33 -20.40 -77.43
N GLN A 545 -12.52 -21.01 -76.56
CA GLN A 545 -11.60 -22.06 -76.97
C GLN A 545 -11.35 -23.07 -75.84
N SER A 546 -10.77 -24.21 -76.21
CA SER A 546 -10.89 -25.51 -75.56
C SER A 546 -9.92 -25.78 -74.39
N GLU A 547 -10.45 -26.52 -73.42
CA GLU A 547 -9.80 -27.58 -72.64
C GLU A 547 -8.29 -27.54 -72.34
N LEU A 548 -7.98 -27.40 -71.04
CA LEU A 548 -6.87 -28.12 -70.41
C LEU A 548 -7.24 -28.47 -68.96
N ARG A 549 -7.41 -29.76 -68.66
CA ARG A 549 -7.67 -30.24 -67.29
C ARG A 549 -6.36 -30.30 -66.50
N ALA A 550 -5.96 -29.17 -65.91
CA ALA A 550 -5.04 -29.17 -64.78
C ALA A 550 -5.86 -29.26 -63.47
N HIS A 551 -5.53 -30.20 -62.58
CA HIS A 551 -6.07 -30.18 -61.22
C HIS A 551 -5.50 -28.95 -60.49
N PRO A 552 -6.34 -28.08 -59.89
CA PRO A 552 -5.83 -26.98 -59.08
C PRO A 552 -5.21 -27.55 -57.80
N LEU A 553 -3.88 -27.52 -57.73
CA LEU A 553 -3.20 -27.53 -56.43
C LEU A 553 -3.79 -26.40 -55.57
N PRO A 554 -4.02 -26.61 -54.27
CA PRO A 554 -4.60 -25.59 -53.41
C PRO A 554 -3.66 -24.38 -53.37
N LEU A 555 -4.08 -23.28 -54.01
CA LEU A 555 -3.42 -21.99 -53.90
C LEU A 555 -3.24 -21.67 -52.40
N PRO A 556 -2.03 -21.28 -51.96
CA PRO A 556 -1.86 -20.81 -50.60
C PRO A 556 -2.86 -19.69 -50.34
N LEU A 557 -3.67 -19.82 -49.30
CA LEU A 557 -4.52 -18.73 -48.85
C LEU A 557 -3.61 -17.58 -48.40
N LEU A 558 -3.36 -16.65 -49.34
CA LEU A 558 -2.77 -15.34 -49.07
C LEU A 558 -3.73 -14.58 -48.18
N ARG A 559 -3.63 -14.89 -46.88
CA ARG A 559 -4.41 -14.34 -45.79
C ARG A 559 -3.96 -12.89 -45.60
N TYR A 560 -4.50 -12.01 -46.44
CA TYR A 560 -4.31 -10.56 -46.36
C TYR A 560 -4.39 -10.15 -44.89
N ALA A 561 -3.28 -9.64 -44.36
CA ALA A 561 -3.20 -9.24 -42.96
C ALA A 561 -4.23 -8.13 -42.75
N GLU A 562 -5.25 -8.41 -41.93
CA GLU A 562 -6.36 -7.47 -41.73
C GLU A 562 -5.82 -6.14 -41.22
N TYR A 563 -6.12 -5.04 -41.92
CA TYR A 563 -5.63 -3.72 -41.56
C TYR A 563 -6.32 -3.22 -40.29
N MET A 564 -5.67 -3.48 -39.15
CA MET A 564 -6.10 -3.06 -37.82
C MET A 564 -5.81 -1.56 -37.63
N LYS A 565 -6.83 -0.72 -37.78
CA LYS A 565 -6.71 0.75 -37.65
C LYS A 565 -6.14 1.15 -36.28
N TYR A 566 -6.39 0.40 -35.22
CA TYR A 566 -5.81 0.68 -33.89
C TYR A 566 -4.28 0.55 -33.85
N LYS A 567 -3.65 -0.17 -34.77
CA LYS A 567 -2.17 -0.32 -34.88
C LYS A 567 -1.50 0.72 -35.77
N ASP A 568 -2.26 1.53 -36.51
CA ASP A 568 -1.71 2.58 -37.35
C ASP A 568 -1.61 3.91 -36.56
N PRO A 569 -0.38 4.40 -36.25
CA PRO A 569 -0.20 5.64 -35.48
C PRO A 569 -0.65 6.90 -36.24
N LYS A 570 -0.90 6.81 -37.55
CA LYS A 570 -1.42 7.94 -38.36
C LYS A 570 -2.93 8.11 -38.20
N GLN A 571 -3.64 7.15 -37.60
CA GLN A 571 -5.08 7.24 -37.37
C GLN A 571 -5.39 8.11 -36.13
N PRO A 572 -6.42 8.98 -36.19
CA PRO A 572 -6.86 9.75 -35.01
C PRO A 572 -7.16 8.85 -33.82
N ILE A 573 -6.76 9.27 -32.61
CA ILE A 573 -6.88 8.46 -31.37
C ILE A 573 -8.31 7.92 -31.16
N ASN A 574 -9.34 8.74 -31.39
CA ASN A 574 -10.74 8.29 -31.26
C ASN A 574 -11.14 7.22 -32.29
N SER A 575 -10.52 7.20 -33.48
CA SER A 575 -10.68 6.12 -34.48
C SER A 575 -9.97 4.84 -34.03
N ARG A 576 -8.76 4.96 -33.49
CA ARG A 576 -7.98 3.83 -32.94
C ARG A 576 -8.71 3.16 -31.76
N ILE A 577 -9.25 3.94 -30.83
CA ILE A 577 -10.05 3.44 -29.70
C ILE A 577 -11.30 2.72 -30.20
N ARG A 578 -12.03 3.30 -31.18
CA ARG A 578 -13.27 2.71 -31.71
C ARG A 578 -13.02 1.36 -32.42
N ASP A 579 -11.97 1.29 -33.24
CA ASP A 579 -11.56 0.06 -33.92
C ASP A 579 -11.09 -1.00 -32.92
N LEU A 580 -10.37 -0.62 -31.86
CA LEU A 580 -9.93 -1.57 -30.83
C LEU A 580 -11.10 -2.11 -29.98
N ILE A 581 -11.98 -1.24 -29.45
CA ILE A 581 -13.11 -1.68 -28.62
C ILE A 581 -14.08 -2.57 -29.42
N GLY A 582 -14.30 -2.27 -30.70
CA GLY A 582 -15.10 -3.12 -31.60
C GLY A 582 -14.51 -4.50 -31.86
N ARG A 583 -13.23 -4.73 -31.51
CA ARG A 583 -12.54 -6.02 -31.63
C ARG A 583 -12.41 -6.76 -30.30
N MET A 584 -12.69 -6.14 -29.16
CA MET A 584 -12.45 -6.70 -27.82
C MET A 584 -13.63 -7.54 -27.31
N THR A 585 -13.32 -8.73 -26.80
CA THR A 585 -14.21 -9.57 -25.99
C THR A 585 -14.47 -8.95 -24.61
N LEU A 586 -15.48 -9.43 -23.88
CA LEU A 586 -15.75 -9.00 -22.51
C LEU A 586 -14.55 -9.27 -21.58
N ALA A 587 -13.86 -10.41 -21.74
CA ALA A 587 -12.67 -10.75 -20.96
C ALA A 587 -11.51 -9.77 -21.21
N GLU A 588 -11.25 -9.39 -22.47
CA GLU A 588 -10.24 -8.38 -22.80
C GLU A 588 -10.63 -6.99 -22.27
N LYS A 589 -11.92 -6.65 -22.23
CA LYS A 589 -12.43 -5.39 -21.66
C LYS A 589 -12.24 -5.34 -20.14
N ILE A 590 -12.67 -6.39 -19.42
CA ILE A 590 -12.51 -6.50 -17.97
C ILE A 590 -11.03 -6.59 -17.57
N GLY A 591 -10.21 -7.31 -18.34
CA GLY A 591 -8.76 -7.32 -18.18
C GLY A 591 -8.17 -5.91 -18.20
N GLN A 592 -8.56 -5.06 -19.16
CA GLN A 592 -8.11 -3.66 -19.20
C GLN A 592 -8.54 -2.83 -17.98
N MET A 593 -9.66 -3.17 -17.33
CA MET A 593 -10.14 -2.53 -16.09
C MET A 593 -9.46 -3.08 -14.82
N THR A 594 -8.53 -4.02 -14.94
CA THR A 594 -7.85 -4.68 -13.82
C THR A 594 -6.42 -4.15 -13.66
N GLN A 595 -6.07 -3.70 -12.44
CA GLN A 595 -4.70 -3.44 -12.02
C GLN A 595 -4.29 -4.40 -10.89
N ILE A 596 -3.13 -5.04 -11.04
CA ILE A 596 -2.62 -6.06 -10.09
C ILE A 596 -1.24 -5.71 -9.53
N GLU A 597 -0.87 -6.30 -8.40
CA GLU A 597 0.45 -6.12 -7.79
C GLU A 597 1.52 -6.95 -8.52
N ARG A 598 2.73 -6.42 -8.68
CA ARG A 598 3.87 -7.11 -9.32
C ARG A 598 4.30 -8.42 -8.64
N GLN A 599 3.85 -8.69 -7.42
CA GLN A 599 4.03 -9.95 -6.69
C GLN A 599 3.15 -11.09 -7.22
N VAL A 600 1.97 -10.78 -7.76
CA VAL A 600 1.03 -11.77 -8.35
C VAL A 600 1.01 -11.74 -9.88
N ALA A 601 1.81 -10.87 -10.50
CA ALA A 601 1.98 -10.77 -11.93
C ALA A 601 3.05 -11.73 -12.47
N SER A 602 2.85 -12.17 -13.71
CA SER A 602 3.84 -12.88 -14.55
C SER A 602 3.45 -12.72 -16.01
N ALA A 603 4.39 -12.94 -16.95
CA ALA A 603 4.06 -12.92 -18.38
C ALA A 603 2.87 -13.83 -18.75
N ASN A 604 2.65 -14.95 -18.04
CA ASN A 604 1.47 -15.81 -18.26
C ASN A 604 0.18 -15.18 -17.72
N VAL A 605 0.18 -14.62 -16.50
CA VAL A 605 -1.00 -13.95 -15.93
C VAL A 605 -1.45 -12.78 -16.81
N MET A 606 -0.51 -11.97 -17.30
CA MET A 606 -0.78 -10.88 -18.24
C MET A 606 -1.46 -11.36 -19.53
N LYS A 607 -1.03 -12.52 -20.04
CA LYS A 607 -1.55 -13.12 -21.28
C LYS A 607 -2.93 -13.77 -21.07
N GLN A 608 -3.12 -14.47 -19.96
CA GLN A 608 -4.32 -15.25 -19.65
C GLN A 608 -5.52 -14.37 -19.26
N TYR A 609 -5.28 -13.31 -18.50
CA TYR A 609 -6.32 -12.42 -17.96
C TYR A 609 -6.37 -11.04 -18.62
N PHE A 610 -5.62 -10.82 -19.70
CA PHE A 610 -5.61 -9.58 -20.51
C PHE A 610 -5.37 -8.30 -19.70
N ILE A 611 -4.61 -8.41 -18.62
CA ILE A 611 -4.47 -7.42 -17.55
C ILE A 611 -4.03 -6.05 -18.09
N GLY A 612 -4.76 -5.01 -17.71
CA GLY A 612 -4.57 -3.64 -18.17
C GLY A 612 -3.37 -2.95 -17.55
N SER A 613 -3.08 -3.22 -16.28
CA SER A 613 -2.07 -2.51 -15.52
C SER A 613 -1.44 -3.37 -14.41
N ILE A 614 -0.20 -3.04 -14.06
CA ILE A 614 0.47 -3.52 -12.84
C ILE A 614 0.82 -2.29 -12.00
N LEU A 615 0.94 -2.45 -10.68
CA LEU A 615 1.72 -1.54 -9.85
C LEU A 615 2.80 -2.24 -9.02
N SER A 616 3.77 -1.43 -8.57
CA SER A 616 4.52 -1.65 -7.33
C SER A 616 3.86 -0.86 -6.20
N GLY A 617 3.43 -1.54 -5.13
CA GLY A 617 3.14 -0.88 -3.85
C GLY A 617 4.39 -0.29 -3.18
N GLY A 618 4.22 0.43 -2.07
CA GLY A 618 5.36 0.96 -1.28
C GLY A 618 6.28 -0.17 -0.78
N GLY A 619 7.57 -0.11 -1.10
CA GLY A 619 8.52 -1.20 -0.83
C GLY A 619 8.47 -2.42 -1.79
N SER A 620 7.52 -2.47 -2.74
CA SER A 620 7.40 -3.59 -3.68
C SER A 620 8.39 -3.49 -4.85
N VAL A 621 9.65 -3.83 -4.55
CA VAL A 621 10.78 -3.77 -5.49
C VAL A 621 11.08 -5.15 -6.10
N PRO A 622 11.79 -5.25 -7.26
CA PRO A 622 12.22 -6.54 -7.81
C PRO A 622 13.35 -7.19 -7.01
N SER A 623 14.24 -6.40 -6.40
CA SER A 623 15.26 -6.84 -5.44
C SER A 623 15.69 -5.69 -4.53
N PRO A 624 16.33 -5.96 -3.37
CA PRO A 624 17.10 -4.94 -2.66
C PRO A 624 18.11 -4.26 -3.60
N GLN A 625 18.26 -2.94 -3.47
CA GLN A 625 19.18 -2.11 -4.26
C GLN A 625 19.08 -2.29 -5.80
N ALA A 626 17.90 -2.67 -6.32
CA ALA A 626 17.70 -2.97 -7.73
C ALA A 626 18.10 -1.80 -8.66
N SER A 627 19.01 -2.08 -9.60
CA SER A 627 19.48 -1.13 -10.61
C SER A 627 18.40 -0.83 -11.67
N PRO A 628 18.54 0.27 -12.46
CA PRO A 628 17.66 0.57 -13.59
C PRO A 628 17.40 -0.63 -14.52
N ALA A 629 18.44 -1.41 -14.79
CA ALA A 629 18.35 -2.59 -15.67
C ALA A 629 17.49 -3.72 -15.08
N ILE A 630 17.50 -3.93 -13.75
CA ILE A 630 16.65 -4.93 -13.09
C ILE A 630 15.18 -4.52 -13.19
N TRP A 631 14.87 -3.24 -12.94
CA TRP A 631 13.53 -2.68 -13.12
C TRP A 631 13.04 -2.77 -14.58
N VAL A 632 13.84 -2.28 -15.53
CA VAL A 632 13.52 -2.31 -16.96
C VAL A 632 13.30 -3.74 -17.47
N ASN A 633 14.09 -4.72 -16.99
CA ASN A 633 13.89 -6.13 -17.33
C ASN A 633 12.56 -6.68 -16.79
N MET A 634 12.21 -6.40 -15.53
CA MET A 634 10.91 -6.80 -14.94
C MET A 634 9.73 -6.19 -15.70
N VAL A 635 9.75 -4.87 -15.94
CA VAL A 635 8.68 -4.17 -16.68
C VAL A 635 8.55 -4.74 -18.10
N ASN A 636 9.67 -5.02 -18.77
CA ASN A 636 9.67 -5.62 -20.10
C ASN A 636 9.21 -7.09 -20.13
N GLU A 637 9.37 -7.88 -19.05
CA GLU A 637 8.83 -9.25 -18.98
C GLU A 637 7.29 -9.22 -19.00
N PHE A 638 6.68 -8.46 -18.09
CA PHE A 638 5.24 -8.31 -18.02
C PHE A 638 4.67 -7.68 -19.31
N GLN A 639 5.38 -6.72 -19.91
CA GLN A 639 4.99 -6.11 -21.18
C GLN A 639 5.03 -7.11 -22.34
N LYS A 640 6.05 -7.98 -22.43
CA LYS A 640 6.08 -9.09 -23.40
C LYS A 640 4.88 -10.03 -23.20
N GLY A 641 4.49 -10.30 -21.96
CA GLY A 641 3.26 -11.02 -21.62
C GLY A 641 2.02 -10.38 -22.24
N ALA A 642 1.77 -9.09 -21.94
CA ALA A 642 0.63 -8.33 -22.45
C ALA A 642 0.63 -8.21 -23.99
N LEU A 643 1.78 -7.93 -24.60
CA LEU A 643 1.96 -7.85 -26.06
C LEU A 643 1.76 -9.21 -26.76
N SER A 644 1.91 -10.34 -26.06
CA SER A 644 1.65 -11.69 -26.60
C SER A 644 0.15 -12.08 -26.63
N THR A 645 -0.74 -11.20 -26.17
CA THR A 645 -2.19 -11.38 -26.30
C THR A 645 -2.65 -11.21 -27.74
N ARG A 646 -3.86 -11.72 -28.06
CA ARG A 646 -4.49 -11.66 -29.39
C ARG A 646 -4.53 -10.26 -30.01
N LEU A 647 -4.71 -9.22 -29.20
CA LEU A 647 -4.75 -7.82 -29.62
C LEU A 647 -3.43 -7.07 -29.35
N GLY A 648 -2.53 -7.62 -28.54
CA GLY A 648 -1.25 -6.98 -28.18
C GLY A 648 -1.43 -5.62 -27.51
N ILE A 649 -2.42 -5.48 -26.63
CA ILE A 649 -2.67 -4.22 -25.92
C ILE A 649 -1.59 -4.06 -24.84
N PRO A 650 -0.81 -2.96 -24.82
CA PRO A 650 0.27 -2.80 -23.86
C PRO A 650 -0.25 -2.55 -22.45
N LEU A 651 0.47 -3.09 -21.47
CA LEU A 651 0.36 -2.82 -20.04
C LEU A 651 0.82 -1.37 -19.75
N ILE A 652 0.13 -0.71 -18.82
CA ILE A 652 0.62 0.53 -18.17
C ILE A 652 1.04 0.22 -16.73
N TYR A 653 2.29 0.50 -16.37
CA TYR A 653 2.86 0.20 -15.04
C TYR A 653 2.83 1.45 -14.16
N GLY A 654 2.21 1.36 -12.98
CA GLY A 654 2.09 2.44 -11.98
C GLY A 654 3.04 2.29 -10.78
N ILE A 655 3.41 3.40 -10.15
CA ILE A 655 4.15 3.41 -8.87
C ILE A 655 3.86 4.69 -8.08
N ASP A 656 3.98 4.65 -6.76
CA ASP A 656 4.01 5.84 -5.92
C ASP A 656 5.38 6.54 -6.01
N ALA A 657 5.58 7.32 -7.08
CA ALA A 657 6.69 8.26 -7.20
C ALA A 657 6.17 9.67 -6.84
N VAL A 658 6.03 9.91 -5.53
CA VAL A 658 5.34 11.05 -4.92
C VAL A 658 6.28 12.17 -4.46
N HIS A 659 7.56 11.88 -4.22
CA HIS A 659 8.59 12.88 -3.91
C HIS A 659 9.94 12.55 -4.58
N GLY A 660 9.87 12.21 -5.86
CA GLY A 660 10.94 11.51 -6.61
C GLY A 660 10.52 10.07 -6.93
N ASN A 661 11.41 9.25 -7.49
CA ASN A 661 11.12 7.82 -7.72
C ASN A 661 11.34 7.00 -6.43
N ASN A 662 10.61 7.33 -5.38
CA ASN A 662 11.01 7.11 -3.99
C ASN A 662 11.08 5.65 -3.50
N ASN A 663 10.45 4.69 -4.20
CA ASN A 663 10.64 3.25 -3.96
C ASN A 663 12.02 2.73 -4.44
N VAL A 664 12.74 3.50 -5.27
CA VAL A 664 13.92 3.02 -6.00
C VAL A 664 15.21 3.47 -5.30
N TYR A 665 16.07 2.50 -4.99
CA TYR A 665 17.39 2.78 -4.43
C TYR A 665 18.22 3.67 -5.34
N ASN A 666 18.98 4.58 -4.76
CA ASN A 666 19.74 5.63 -5.45
C ASN A 666 18.91 6.67 -6.23
N ALA A 667 17.58 6.63 -6.25
CA ALA A 667 16.77 7.73 -6.79
C ALA A 667 17.00 9.05 -6.02
N THR A 668 16.74 10.18 -6.68
CA THR A 668 16.66 11.47 -5.99
C THR A 668 15.37 11.53 -5.17
N LEU A 669 15.51 11.80 -3.86
CA LEU A 669 14.40 12.12 -2.97
C LEU A 669 14.32 13.64 -2.79
N PHE A 670 13.13 14.19 -3.06
CA PHE A 670 12.78 15.59 -2.87
C PHE A 670 12.10 15.79 -1.51
N PRO A 671 11.97 17.04 -1.01
CA PRO A 671 11.09 17.31 0.14
C PRO A 671 9.67 16.81 -0.12
N HIS A 672 9.01 16.33 0.93
CA HIS A 672 7.57 16.02 0.88
C HIS A 672 6.72 17.28 0.64
N ASN A 673 5.50 17.07 0.14
CA ASN A 673 4.64 18.12 -0.40
C ASN A 673 4.42 19.31 0.54
N ILE A 674 4.31 19.10 1.86
CA ILE A 674 4.18 20.20 2.84
C ILE A 674 5.37 21.18 2.79
N GLY A 675 6.59 20.68 2.63
CA GLY A 675 7.80 21.49 2.47
C GLY A 675 7.85 22.14 1.09
N LEU A 676 7.42 21.43 0.04
CA LEU A 676 7.29 21.97 -1.31
C LEU A 676 6.28 23.13 -1.37
N GLY A 677 5.15 23.01 -0.68
CA GLY A 677 4.16 24.08 -0.56
C GLY A 677 4.71 25.30 0.18
N ALA A 678 5.53 25.11 1.21
CA ALA A 678 6.19 26.21 1.93
C ALA A 678 7.08 27.08 1.03
N THR A 679 7.63 26.53 -0.07
CA THR A 679 8.42 27.30 -1.04
C THR A 679 7.64 28.39 -1.78
N ARG A 680 6.31 28.21 -1.92
CA ARG A 680 5.41 29.02 -2.77
C ARG A 680 5.88 29.19 -4.22
N ASP A 681 6.71 28.25 -4.74
CA ASP A 681 7.36 28.33 -6.05
C ASP A 681 6.85 27.22 -7.01
N PRO A 682 5.76 27.45 -7.77
CA PRO A 682 5.24 26.46 -8.71
C PRO A 682 6.23 26.14 -9.86
N GLY A 683 7.16 27.04 -10.19
CA GLY A 683 8.20 26.81 -11.20
C GLY A 683 9.29 25.83 -10.73
N LEU A 684 9.63 25.84 -9.44
CA LEU A 684 10.37 24.76 -8.80
C LEU A 684 9.58 23.45 -8.84
N ILE A 685 8.30 23.47 -8.47
CA ILE A 685 7.47 22.26 -8.37
C ILE A 685 7.28 21.59 -9.74
N LYS A 686 7.13 22.37 -10.82
CA LYS A 686 7.20 21.87 -12.19
C LYS A 686 8.52 21.16 -12.47
N ARG A 687 9.68 21.78 -12.21
CA ARG A 687 11.02 21.19 -12.42
C ARG A 687 11.20 19.87 -11.65
N ILE A 688 10.64 19.76 -10.45
CA ILE A 688 10.66 18.52 -9.65
C ILE A 688 9.85 17.42 -10.36
N GLY A 689 8.69 17.76 -10.95
CA GLY A 689 7.93 16.85 -11.82
C GLY A 689 8.72 16.42 -13.06
N GLU A 690 9.47 17.32 -13.69
CA GLU A 690 10.31 17.02 -14.86
C GLU A 690 11.44 16.03 -14.52
N ALA A 691 12.15 16.24 -13.41
CA ALA A 691 13.16 15.32 -12.90
C ALA A 691 12.55 13.97 -12.50
N THR A 692 11.42 13.99 -11.78
CA THR A 692 10.72 12.76 -11.33
C THR A 692 10.27 11.90 -12.52
N ALA A 693 9.75 12.50 -13.60
CA ALA A 693 9.38 11.76 -14.81
C ALA A 693 10.57 11.01 -15.43
N LEU A 694 11.73 11.67 -15.51
CA LEU A 694 12.96 11.07 -16.02
C LEU A 694 13.45 9.92 -15.13
N GLU A 695 13.42 10.07 -13.80
CA GLU A 695 13.83 9.01 -12.87
C GLU A 695 12.85 7.83 -12.82
N VAL A 696 11.54 8.05 -13.06
CA VAL A 696 10.55 6.96 -13.23
C VAL A 696 10.76 6.24 -14.56
N ARG A 697 11.00 6.98 -15.65
CA ARG A 697 11.34 6.41 -16.96
C ARG A 697 12.69 5.69 -16.98
N ALA A 698 13.65 6.05 -16.13
CA ALA A 698 14.89 5.31 -15.90
C ALA A 698 14.64 3.86 -15.44
N THR A 699 13.56 3.62 -14.70
CA THR A 699 13.08 2.28 -14.30
C THR A 699 12.09 1.65 -15.28
N GLY A 700 11.85 2.27 -16.44
CA GLY A 700 10.93 1.81 -17.49
C GLY A 700 9.44 1.97 -17.20
N ILE A 701 9.09 2.38 -15.98
CA ILE A 701 7.71 2.64 -15.50
C ILE A 701 7.13 3.87 -16.21
N GLN A 702 5.83 3.90 -16.48
CA GLN A 702 5.21 4.92 -17.36
C GLN A 702 4.15 5.80 -16.69
N TYR A 703 3.79 5.53 -15.44
CA TYR A 703 2.69 6.16 -14.71
C TYR A 703 3.06 6.33 -13.23
N THR A 704 2.82 7.53 -12.66
CA THR A 704 2.97 7.78 -11.22
C THR A 704 1.63 8.09 -10.56
N PHE A 705 1.45 7.62 -9.33
CA PHE A 705 0.34 7.99 -8.46
C PHE A 705 0.59 9.35 -7.76
N ALA A 706 0.95 10.38 -8.54
CA ALA A 706 1.24 11.73 -8.06
C ALA A 706 0.70 12.79 -9.04
N PRO A 707 0.28 13.99 -8.57
CA PRO A 707 0.37 14.47 -7.19
C PRO A 707 -0.79 14.09 -6.26
N CYS A 708 -0.47 13.95 -4.97
CA CYS A 708 -1.45 14.15 -3.90
C CYS A 708 -1.81 15.64 -3.83
N ILE A 709 -3.08 15.97 -4.04
CA ILE A 709 -3.64 17.33 -4.03
C ILE A 709 -4.70 17.48 -2.94
N ALA A 710 -4.56 16.68 -1.88
CA ALA A 710 -5.28 16.86 -0.64
C ALA A 710 -5.06 18.27 -0.10
N VAL A 711 -6.13 18.90 0.39
CA VAL A 711 -6.06 20.13 1.20
C VAL A 711 -6.21 19.69 2.64
N CYS A 712 -5.10 19.53 3.37
CA CYS A 712 -5.11 19.03 4.74
C CYS A 712 -5.70 20.08 5.69
N ARG A 713 -6.84 19.79 6.30
CA ARG A 713 -7.54 20.70 7.25
C ARG A 713 -7.35 20.30 8.72
N ASP A 714 -6.66 19.18 9.00
CA ASP A 714 -6.33 18.72 10.35
C ASP A 714 -4.95 18.04 10.36
N PRO A 715 -3.92 18.63 11.01
CA PRO A 715 -2.56 18.10 11.00
C PRO A 715 -2.38 16.81 11.81
N ARG A 716 -3.43 16.33 12.51
CA ARG A 716 -3.46 14.98 13.09
C ARG A 716 -3.48 13.88 12.03
N TRP A 717 -3.80 14.21 10.78
CA TRP A 717 -3.83 13.26 9.68
C TRP A 717 -2.43 12.77 9.30
N GLY A 718 -2.21 11.45 9.40
CA GLY A 718 -0.93 10.81 9.12
C GLY A 718 -0.41 10.94 7.68
N ARG A 719 -1.19 11.55 6.76
CA ARG A 719 -0.77 11.89 5.39
C ARG A 719 -0.72 13.40 5.13
N CYS A 720 -0.83 14.25 6.17
CA CYS A 720 -0.80 15.70 6.01
C CYS A 720 0.51 16.22 5.37
N TYR A 721 1.62 15.49 5.50
CA TYR A 721 2.87 15.80 4.79
C TYR A 721 2.78 15.62 3.26
N GLU A 722 1.84 14.80 2.76
CA GLU A 722 1.52 14.65 1.33
C GLU A 722 0.63 15.80 0.80
N SER A 723 0.12 16.68 1.67
CA SER A 723 -0.61 17.90 1.28
C SER A 723 0.36 19.07 1.15
N TYR A 724 0.23 19.88 0.09
CA TYR A 724 1.04 21.10 -0.07
C TYR A 724 0.65 22.20 0.93
N SER A 725 -0.62 22.28 1.33
CA SER A 725 -1.09 23.27 2.30
C SER A 725 -2.53 22.99 2.76
N GLU A 726 -2.88 23.62 3.89
CA GLU A 726 -4.27 23.79 4.28
C GLU A 726 -5.02 24.84 3.43
N ASP A 727 -4.31 25.72 2.74
CA ASP A 727 -4.89 26.68 1.77
C ASP A 727 -4.98 26.04 0.38
N HIS A 728 -6.22 25.89 -0.11
CA HIS A 728 -6.51 25.35 -1.44
C HIS A 728 -5.80 26.11 -2.56
N LYS A 729 -5.53 27.42 -2.42
CA LYS A 729 -4.86 28.24 -3.44
C LYS A 729 -3.40 27.86 -3.62
N VAL A 730 -2.71 27.48 -2.54
CA VAL A 730 -1.35 26.96 -2.59
C VAL A 730 -1.36 25.58 -3.25
N VAL A 731 -2.30 24.70 -2.88
CA VAL A 731 -2.45 23.38 -3.50
C VAL A 731 -2.74 23.49 -5.00
N GLN A 732 -3.60 24.44 -5.40
CA GLN A 732 -3.86 24.79 -6.80
C GLN A 732 -2.59 25.21 -7.55
N GLN A 733 -1.76 26.09 -6.98
CA GLN A 733 -0.47 26.47 -7.57
C GLN A 733 0.45 25.25 -7.78
N MET A 734 0.55 24.35 -6.79
CA MET A 734 1.44 23.19 -6.87
C MET A 734 0.98 22.10 -7.86
N THR A 735 -0.23 22.21 -8.44
CA THR A 735 -0.63 21.33 -9.56
C THR A 735 0.24 21.50 -10.82
N ASP A 736 1.10 22.52 -10.89
CA ASP A 736 2.14 22.66 -11.95
C ASP A 736 3.11 21.47 -12.05
N ILE A 737 3.23 20.64 -10.99
CA ILE A 737 3.94 19.35 -11.06
C ILE A 737 3.41 18.44 -12.20
N ILE A 738 2.13 18.55 -12.55
CA ILE A 738 1.48 17.78 -13.62
C ILE A 738 2.08 18.16 -14.99
N LEU A 739 2.37 19.44 -15.22
CA LEU A 739 3.05 19.91 -16.44
C LEU A 739 4.50 19.41 -16.50
N GLY A 740 5.15 19.26 -15.34
CA GLY A 740 6.48 18.67 -15.27
C GLY A 740 6.49 17.17 -15.58
N LEU A 741 5.60 16.43 -14.91
CA LEU A 741 5.45 14.98 -15.04
C LEU A 741 5.02 14.55 -16.45
N GLN A 742 4.02 15.23 -17.01
CA GLN A 742 3.38 14.87 -18.28
C GLN A 742 3.94 15.63 -19.49
N GLY A 743 4.59 16.78 -19.29
CA GLY A 743 5.02 17.69 -20.35
C GLY A 743 4.01 18.81 -20.64
N GLU A 744 4.48 19.81 -21.39
CA GLU A 744 3.70 21.02 -21.69
C GLU A 744 2.53 20.80 -22.64
N ILE A 745 1.42 21.47 -22.36
CA ILE A 745 0.15 21.25 -23.06
C ILE A 745 0.09 22.11 -24.34
N PRO A 746 -0.22 21.53 -25.51
CA PRO A 746 -0.41 22.29 -26.73
C PRO A 746 -1.52 23.35 -26.59
N VAL A 747 -1.30 24.55 -27.11
CA VAL A 747 -2.21 25.73 -26.98
C VAL A 747 -3.68 25.41 -27.34
N ASN A 748 -3.90 24.54 -28.33
CA ASN A 748 -5.23 24.15 -28.82
C ASN A 748 -5.73 22.81 -28.25
N HIS A 749 -5.16 22.30 -27.16
CA HIS A 749 -5.57 21.05 -26.52
C HIS A 749 -6.92 21.20 -25.79
N THR A 750 -7.81 20.24 -25.95
CA THR A 750 -9.14 20.28 -25.34
C THR A 750 -9.06 20.06 -23.83
N LYS A 751 -9.49 21.05 -23.03
CA LYS A 751 -9.59 20.95 -21.56
C LYS A 751 -10.29 19.65 -21.12
N GLY A 752 -9.74 19.00 -20.10
CA GLY A 752 -10.26 17.72 -19.58
C GLY A 752 -9.92 16.48 -20.42
N VAL A 753 -9.31 16.63 -21.61
CA VAL A 753 -8.67 15.51 -22.32
C VAL A 753 -7.29 15.26 -21.69
N PRO A 754 -6.93 13.99 -21.39
CA PRO A 754 -5.62 13.66 -20.83
C PRO A 754 -4.50 14.01 -21.83
N TYR A 755 -3.32 14.33 -21.31
CA TYR A 755 -2.12 14.62 -22.10
C TYR A 755 -0.87 14.01 -21.46
N VAL A 756 0.03 13.47 -22.29
CA VAL A 756 1.42 13.09 -21.94
C VAL A 756 2.24 13.30 -23.21
N ALA A 757 3.34 14.06 -23.15
CA ALA A 757 4.04 14.54 -24.34
C ALA A 757 4.87 13.49 -25.09
N GLY A 758 5.37 12.46 -24.41
CA GLY A 758 6.31 11.51 -25.02
C GLY A 758 6.83 10.42 -24.08
N LYS A 759 7.83 9.67 -24.57
CA LYS A 759 8.43 8.51 -23.86
C LYS A 759 9.34 8.91 -22.68
N ASP A 760 9.71 10.17 -22.58
CA ASP A 760 10.44 10.82 -21.49
C ASP A 760 9.53 11.33 -20.35
N LYS A 761 8.21 11.37 -20.60
CA LYS A 761 7.18 11.83 -19.66
C LYS A 761 6.34 10.67 -19.13
N VAL A 762 5.71 10.86 -17.99
CA VAL A 762 4.85 9.84 -17.35
C VAL A 762 3.40 10.34 -17.27
N ALA A 763 2.45 9.41 -17.21
CA ALA A 763 1.09 9.76 -16.80
C ALA A 763 1.11 10.21 -15.32
N ALA A 764 0.35 11.26 -15.00
CA ALA A 764 0.16 11.75 -13.63
C ALA A 764 -1.25 11.42 -13.11
N CYS A 765 -1.38 11.37 -11.77
CA CYS A 765 -2.59 11.02 -11.05
C CYS A 765 -2.92 12.07 -9.99
N ALA A 766 -4.03 12.79 -10.17
CA ALA A 766 -4.55 13.67 -9.13
C ALA A 766 -5.26 12.83 -8.05
N LYS A 767 -4.78 12.85 -6.80
CA LYS A 767 -5.32 12.02 -5.70
C LYS A 767 -5.51 12.77 -4.36
N HIS A 768 -6.46 12.39 -3.50
CA HIS A 768 -7.45 11.31 -3.61
C HIS A 768 -8.88 11.90 -3.65
N TYR A 769 -9.61 11.64 -4.73
CA TYR A 769 -10.88 12.29 -5.05
C TYR A 769 -12.01 11.80 -4.14
N VAL A 770 -12.65 12.64 -3.31
CA VAL A 770 -12.33 14.04 -2.99
C VAL A 770 -12.62 14.30 -1.50
N GLY A 771 -11.92 15.26 -0.91
CA GLY A 771 -12.09 15.62 0.51
C GLY A 771 -11.28 14.73 1.47
N ASP A 772 -10.29 13.98 0.98
CA ASP A 772 -9.37 13.15 1.77
C ASP A 772 -8.71 13.90 2.94
N GLY A 773 -8.20 15.11 2.68
CA GLY A 773 -7.62 15.99 3.71
C GLY A 773 -8.62 16.67 4.66
N GLY A 774 -9.93 16.44 4.49
CA GLY A 774 -11.01 17.02 5.30
C GLY A 774 -11.64 16.06 6.32
N THR A 775 -11.05 14.88 6.53
CA THR A 775 -11.60 13.83 7.38
C THR A 775 -11.74 14.24 8.85
N HIS A 776 -12.81 13.80 9.51
CA HIS A 776 -13.11 14.16 10.90
C HIS A 776 -11.97 13.75 11.85
N ASN A 777 -11.49 14.71 12.64
CA ASN A 777 -10.30 14.61 13.50
C ASN A 777 -8.99 14.17 12.79
N GLY A 778 -8.90 14.34 11.46
CA GLY A 778 -7.77 13.87 10.67
C GLY A 778 -7.64 12.34 10.63
N ILE A 779 -8.69 11.59 10.97
CA ILE A 779 -8.62 10.13 10.96
C ILE A 779 -8.58 9.64 9.51
N ASN A 780 -7.50 8.95 9.13
CA ASN A 780 -7.32 8.46 7.76
C ASN A 780 -8.50 7.57 7.33
N GLU A 781 -8.90 7.66 6.07
CA GLU A 781 -10.01 6.88 5.46
C GLU A 781 -11.41 7.12 6.06
N ASN A 782 -11.55 8.07 7.00
CA ASN A 782 -12.78 8.32 7.75
C ASN A 782 -13.78 9.19 6.95
N ASN A 783 -14.77 9.76 7.64
CA ASN A 783 -15.81 10.60 7.06
C ASN A 783 -15.39 12.07 7.06
N THR A 784 -15.45 12.71 5.89
CA THR A 784 -15.35 14.16 5.72
C THR A 784 -16.75 14.74 5.85
N ILE A 785 -16.95 15.57 6.86
CA ILE A 785 -18.26 16.12 7.24
C ILE A 785 -18.26 17.61 6.88
N ILE A 786 -18.91 17.96 5.77
CA ILE A 786 -18.84 19.29 5.15
C ILE A 786 -20.05 19.54 4.24
N ASP A 787 -20.47 20.79 4.07
CA ASP A 787 -21.52 21.16 3.12
C ASP A 787 -20.99 21.22 1.67
N GLU A 788 -21.90 21.36 0.69
CA GLU A 788 -21.50 21.48 -0.72
C GLU A 788 -20.62 22.71 -0.95
N HIS A 789 -20.90 23.83 -0.30
CA HIS A 789 -20.08 25.04 -0.42
C HIS A 789 -18.65 24.80 0.07
N GLY A 790 -18.44 24.20 1.25
CA GLY A 790 -17.12 23.87 1.77
C GLY A 790 -16.38 22.83 0.91
N LEU A 791 -17.07 21.80 0.41
CA LEU A 791 -16.48 20.85 -0.52
C LEU A 791 -15.97 21.54 -1.80
N LEU A 792 -16.83 22.36 -2.42
CA LEU A 792 -16.54 22.97 -3.72
C LEU A 792 -15.59 24.17 -3.64
N SER A 793 -15.50 24.85 -2.50
CA SER A 793 -14.55 25.95 -2.26
C SER A 793 -13.18 25.50 -1.73
N ILE A 794 -13.10 24.41 -0.98
CA ILE A 794 -11.84 23.94 -0.37
C ILE A 794 -11.23 22.76 -1.14
N HIS A 795 -11.97 21.65 -1.28
CA HIS A 795 -11.39 20.38 -1.73
C HIS A 795 -11.48 20.12 -3.24
N MET A 796 -12.44 20.75 -3.93
CA MET A 796 -12.64 20.59 -5.37
C MET A 796 -11.71 21.43 -6.28
N PRO A 797 -11.29 22.68 -5.95
CA PRO A 797 -10.56 23.54 -6.90
C PRO A 797 -9.26 22.94 -7.46
N PRO A 798 -8.40 22.26 -6.67
CA PRO A 798 -7.20 21.60 -7.20
C PRO A 798 -7.49 20.53 -8.28
N TYR A 799 -8.67 19.90 -8.27
CA TYR A 799 -9.08 18.96 -9.31
C TYR A 799 -9.43 19.66 -10.62
N TYR A 800 -10.14 20.80 -10.57
CA TYR A 800 -10.42 21.59 -11.77
C TYR A 800 -9.12 22.01 -12.46
N ASP A 801 -8.16 22.55 -11.68
CA ASP A 801 -6.85 22.97 -12.19
C ASP A 801 -6.07 21.79 -12.79
N SER A 802 -6.08 20.62 -12.12
CA SER A 802 -5.46 19.40 -12.64
C SER A 802 -6.09 18.91 -13.96
N ILE A 803 -7.40 19.05 -14.10
CA ILE A 803 -8.16 18.60 -15.28
C ILE A 803 -7.97 19.54 -16.48
N ILE A 804 -7.85 20.86 -16.26
CA ILE A 804 -7.45 21.79 -17.33
C ILE A 804 -5.95 21.67 -17.65
N LYS A 805 -5.12 21.24 -16.68
CA LYS A 805 -3.73 20.80 -16.87
C LYS A 805 -3.59 19.37 -17.41
N GLY A 806 -4.67 18.82 -17.98
CA GLY A 806 -4.64 17.59 -18.79
C GLY A 806 -4.21 16.33 -18.03
N VAL A 807 -4.42 16.26 -16.71
CA VAL A 807 -4.03 15.10 -15.89
C VAL A 807 -4.56 13.79 -16.49
N ALA A 808 -3.70 12.77 -16.57
CA ALA A 808 -4.04 11.51 -17.23
C ALA A 808 -5.07 10.70 -16.44
N THR A 809 -4.95 10.67 -15.11
CA THR A 809 -5.81 9.86 -14.22
C THR A 809 -6.24 10.64 -12.97
N VAL A 810 -7.27 10.12 -12.30
CA VAL A 810 -7.73 10.57 -10.98
C VAL A 810 -7.95 9.33 -10.11
N MET A 811 -7.40 9.32 -8.90
CA MET A 811 -7.58 8.22 -7.94
C MET A 811 -8.66 8.58 -6.92
N VAL A 812 -9.60 7.66 -6.66
CA VAL A 812 -10.71 7.85 -5.70
C VAL A 812 -10.26 7.55 -4.27
N SER A 813 -10.62 8.43 -3.32
CA SER A 813 -10.28 8.33 -1.90
C SER A 813 -11.05 7.22 -1.17
N TYR A 814 -10.42 6.57 -0.19
CA TYR A 814 -11.11 5.69 0.78
C TYR A 814 -12.17 6.39 1.63
N SER A 815 -12.04 7.72 1.78
CA SER A 815 -12.87 8.52 2.66
C SER A 815 -14.34 8.46 2.26
N SER A 816 -15.20 8.74 3.23
CA SER A 816 -16.61 9.02 2.97
C SER A 816 -16.82 10.52 2.94
N LEU A 817 -17.80 10.98 2.17
CA LEU A 817 -18.30 12.35 2.25
C LEU A 817 -19.72 12.29 2.82
N ASN A 818 -19.95 12.91 3.98
CA ASN A 818 -21.24 12.90 4.68
C ASN A 818 -21.87 11.49 4.82
N GLY A 819 -21.02 10.47 5.04
CA GLY A 819 -21.40 9.07 5.16
C GLY A 819 -21.37 8.26 3.85
N VAL A 820 -21.30 8.90 2.68
CA VAL A 820 -21.24 8.21 1.39
C VAL A 820 -19.78 7.92 1.00
N LYS A 821 -19.41 6.64 0.94
CA LYS A 821 -18.09 6.18 0.49
C LYS A 821 -17.76 6.71 -0.91
N MET A 822 -16.61 7.37 -1.08
CA MET A 822 -16.23 7.98 -2.36
C MET A 822 -16.10 6.95 -3.49
N HIS A 823 -15.60 5.74 -3.22
CA HIS A 823 -15.59 4.63 -4.19
C HIS A 823 -16.99 4.20 -4.68
N ALA A 824 -18.06 4.49 -3.94
CA ALA A 824 -19.45 4.22 -4.33
C ALA A 824 -20.22 5.48 -4.76
N ASN A 825 -19.58 6.67 -4.74
CA ASN A 825 -20.26 7.95 -4.96
C ASN A 825 -20.40 8.27 -6.46
N HIS A 826 -21.46 7.76 -7.07
CA HIS A 826 -21.81 8.03 -8.47
C HIS A 826 -21.90 9.54 -8.79
N ASP A 827 -22.49 10.33 -7.90
CA ASP A 827 -22.85 11.71 -8.22
C ASP A 827 -21.62 12.63 -8.21
N LEU A 828 -20.57 12.29 -7.48
CA LEU A 828 -19.26 12.94 -7.59
C LEU A 828 -18.38 12.30 -8.67
N VAL A 829 -18.23 10.97 -8.71
CA VAL A 829 -17.31 10.31 -9.66
C VAL A 829 -17.80 10.41 -11.11
N THR A 830 -19.09 10.20 -11.36
CA THR A 830 -19.71 10.31 -12.69
C THR A 830 -20.42 11.65 -12.90
N GLY A 831 -21.24 12.10 -11.94
CA GLY A 831 -21.99 13.35 -12.05
C GLY A 831 -21.09 14.61 -12.04
N TYR A 832 -20.13 14.70 -11.13
CA TYR A 832 -19.27 15.87 -10.99
C TYR A 832 -17.99 15.76 -11.84
N LEU A 833 -17.10 14.81 -11.55
CA LEU A 833 -15.80 14.66 -12.20
C LEU A 833 -15.91 14.37 -13.70
N LYS A 834 -16.64 13.32 -14.09
CA LYS A 834 -16.77 12.95 -15.52
C LYS A 834 -17.72 13.84 -16.28
N SER A 835 -18.85 14.23 -15.68
CA SER A 835 -19.88 15.02 -16.37
C SER A 835 -19.65 16.52 -16.22
N LYS A 836 -19.79 17.13 -15.03
CA LYS A 836 -19.60 18.60 -14.85
C LYS A 836 -18.18 19.09 -15.19
N LEU A 837 -17.11 18.48 -14.66
CA LEU A 837 -15.71 18.87 -14.94
C LEU A 837 -15.18 18.32 -16.28
N HIS A 838 -16.02 17.61 -17.04
CA HIS A 838 -15.69 17.05 -18.36
C HIS A 838 -14.46 16.13 -18.40
N PHE A 839 -14.02 15.51 -17.30
CA PHE A 839 -12.84 14.65 -17.30
C PHE A 839 -12.95 13.50 -18.32
N ARG A 840 -11.93 13.31 -19.16
CA ARG A 840 -11.83 12.26 -20.21
C ARG A 840 -10.66 11.30 -20.02
N GLY A 841 -9.84 11.47 -18.98
CA GLY A 841 -8.92 10.44 -18.50
C GLY A 841 -9.67 9.28 -17.84
N PHE A 842 -8.93 8.37 -17.20
CA PHE A 842 -9.53 7.24 -16.45
C PHE A 842 -9.48 7.46 -14.93
N VAL A 843 -10.54 7.02 -14.26
CA VAL A 843 -10.67 7.02 -12.80
C VAL A 843 -10.18 5.68 -12.26
N ILE A 844 -9.24 5.71 -11.31
CA ILE A 844 -8.69 4.52 -10.65
C ILE A 844 -9.14 4.44 -9.19
N SER A 845 -9.32 3.23 -8.63
CA SER A 845 -9.47 3.07 -7.19
C SER A 845 -8.11 3.21 -6.48
N ASP A 846 -8.11 3.70 -5.24
CA ASP A 846 -7.05 3.37 -4.28
C ASP A 846 -7.05 1.84 -3.94
N TRP A 847 -5.99 1.35 -3.29
CA TRP A 847 -5.66 -0.06 -3.01
C TRP A 847 -6.70 -0.77 -2.14
N LEU A 848 -7.38 -1.80 -2.64
CA LEU A 848 -8.53 -2.43 -1.95
C LEU A 848 -9.64 -1.40 -1.60
N GLY A 849 -9.70 -0.24 -2.27
CA GLY A 849 -10.66 0.81 -1.94
C GLY A 849 -12.11 0.43 -2.27
N VAL A 850 -12.28 -0.46 -3.24
CA VAL A 850 -13.54 -1.12 -3.57
C VAL A 850 -14.01 -2.03 -2.43
N ASP A 851 -13.13 -2.85 -1.86
CA ASP A 851 -13.38 -3.70 -0.69
C ASP A 851 -13.84 -2.86 0.51
N ARG A 852 -13.15 -1.74 0.75
CA ARG A 852 -13.41 -0.76 1.82
C ARG A 852 -14.66 0.12 1.61
N ILE A 853 -15.51 -0.19 0.62
CA ILE A 853 -16.91 0.28 0.57
C ILE A 853 -17.72 -0.39 1.69
N THR A 854 -17.46 -1.67 1.99
CA THR A 854 -18.19 -2.44 3.02
C THR A 854 -17.51 -2.36 4.40
N SER A 855 -18.28 -2.66 5.45
CA SER A 855 -17.80 -2.74 6.84
C SER A 855 -18.25 -4.07 7.47
N PRO A 856 -17.33 -4.99 7.82
CA PRO A 856 -15.89 -4.93 7.54
C PRO A 856 -15.57 -4.94 6.04
N PRO A 857 -14.37 -4.50 5.61
CA PRO A 857 -13.98 -4.51 4.20
C PRO A 857 -14.08 -5.89 3.56
N GLY A 858 -14.55 -5.95 2.33
CA GLY A 858 -14.74 -7.18 1.56
C GLY A 858 -15.95 -8.04 1.98
N ALA A 859 -16.72 -7.66 3.02
CA ALA A 859 -17.83 -8.46 3.55
C ALA A 859 -18.94 -8.79 2.53
N ASN A 860 -19.07 -7.98 1.48
CA ASN A 860 -19.85 -8.31 0.30
C ASN A 860 -19.11 -7.79 -0.94
N TYR A 861 -18.10 -8.56 -1.38
CA TYR A 861 -17.22 -8.16 -2.48
C TYR A 861 -17.98 -7.94 -3.80
N THR A 862 -18.96 -8.77 -4.13
CA THR A 862 -19.79 -8.62 -5.33
C THR A 862 -20.58 -7.30 -5.33
N TYR A 863 -21.12 -6.88 -4.17
CA TYR A 863 -21.72 -5.55 -4.02
C TYR A 863 -20.67 -4.45 -4.16
N SER A 864 -19.49 -4.60 -3.56
CA SER A 864 -18.38 -3.65 -3.71
C SER A 864 -18.00 -3.44 -5.19
N VAL A 865 -17.85 -4.52 -5.97
CA VAL A 865 -17.58 -4.45 -7.43
C VAL A 865 -18.73 -3.78 -8.18
N GLN A 866 -19.99 -4.14 -7.87
CA GLN A 866 -21.16 -3.49 -8.45
C GLN A 866 -21.20 -1.99 -8.18
N ALA A 867 -21.03 -1.59 -6.91
CA ALA A 867 -21.07 -0.20 -6.48
C ALA A 867 -19.91 0.62 -7.08
N GLY A 868 -18.67 0.10 -7.05
CA GLY A 868 -17.49 0.79 -7.57
C GLY A 868 -17.56 1.02 -9.09
N ILE A 869 -17.93 -0.01 -9.86
CA ILE A 869 -18.02 0.12 -11.31
C ILE A 869 -19.21 0.98 -11.73
N ASN A 870 -20.38 0.86 -11.09
CA ASN A 870 -21.53 1.71 -11.41
C ASN A 870 -21.37 3.17 -10.92
N ALA A 871 -20.62 3.43 -9.85
CA ALA A 871 -20.25 4.79 -9.45
C ALA A 871 -19.39 5.50 -10.52
N GLY A 872 -18.65 4.72 -11.32
CA GLY A 872 -17.93 5.22 -12.47
C GLY A 872 -16.42 5.02 -12.41
N ILE A 873 -15.90 4.17 -11.53
CA ILE A 873 -14.49 3.75 -11.56
C ILE A 873 -14.22 3.06 -12.92
N ASP A 874 -13.05 3.33 -13.51
CA ASP A 874 -12.63 2.77 -14.79
C ASP A 874 -11.60 1.65 -14.63
N MET A 875 -10.72 1.76 -13.64
CA MET A 875 -9.70 0.76 -13.31
C MET A 875 -9.68 0.48 -11.81
N VAL A 876 -9.68 -0.79 -11.41
CA VAL A 876 -9.63 -1.20 -10.01
C VAL A 876 -8.24 -1.72 -9.65
N MET A 877 -7.65 -1.12 -8.63
CA MET A 877 -6.43 -1.56 -7.97
C MET A 877 -6.78 -2.68 -6.98
N VAL A 878 -6.83 -3.91 -7.49
CA VAL A 878 -7.41 -5.06 -6.77
C VAL A 878 -6.68 -5.37 -5.45
N PRO A 879 -5.34 -5.35 -5.37
CA PRO A 879 -4.38 -5.65 -6.43
C PRO A 879 -3.98 -7.15 -6.44
N TYR A 880 -4.46 -7.94 -5.49
CA TYR A 880 -4.07 -9.35 -5.33
C TYR A 880 -5.09 -10.35 -5.86
N ASN A 881 -6.35 -10.29 -5.40
CA ASN A 881 -7.39 -11.27 -5.75
C ASN A 881 -8.08 -10.95 -7.10
N TYR A 882 -7.28 -10.85 -8.16
CA TYR A 882 -7.76 -10.44 -9.49
C TYR A 882 -8.69 -11.47 -10.14
N THR A 883 -8.58 -12.76 -9.78
CA THR A 883 -9.49 -13.80 -10.27
C THR A 883 -10.92 -13.53 -9.83
N ASP A 884 -11.15 -13.24 -8.55
CA ASP A 884 -12.50 -13.05 -8.03
C ASP A 884 -13.10 -11.72 -8.50
N TYR A 885 -12.28 -10.66 -8.62
CA TYR A 885 -12.69 -9.41 -9.27
C TYR A 885 -13.15 -9.62 -10.73
N ILE A 886 -12.36 -10.34 -11.53
CA ILE A 886 -12.69 -10.63 -12.93
C ILE A 886 -13.96 -11.49 -13.02
N ASN A 887 -14.08 -12.50 -12.15
CA ASN A 887 -15.24 -13.40 -12.10
C ASN A 887 -16.53 -12.65 -11.72
N ASP A 888 -16.51 -11.85 -10.66
CA ASP A 888 -17.67 -11.08 -10.19
C ASP A 888 -18.09 -10.02 -11.22
N LEU A 889 -17.14 -9.26 -11.77
CA LEU A 889 -17.45 -8.26 -12.81
C LEU A 889 -18.02 -8.93 -14.08
N THR A 890 -17.49 -10.09 -14.48
CA THR A 890 -18.02 -10.90 -15.59
C THR A 890 -19.44 -11.38 -15.29
N SER A 891 -19.68 -11.88 -14.07
CA SER A 891 -20.99 -12.33 -13.58
C SER A 891 -22.03 -11.21 -13.58
N LEU A 892 -21.66 -10.03 -13.07
CA LEU A 892 -22.51 -8.84 -13.00
C LEU A 892 -22.88 -8.29 -14.39
N VAL A 893 -21.95 -8.33 -15.36
CA VAL A 893 -22.23 -7.92 -16.74
C VAL A 893 -23.13 -8.95 -17.45
N HIS A 894 -22.87 -10.26 -17.31
CA HIS A 894 -23.74 -11.29 -17.90
C HIS A 894 -25.16 -11.30 -17.32
N LYS A 895 -25.33 -10.93 -16.05
CA LYS A 895 -26.64 -10.74 -15.40
C LYS A 895 -27.31 -9.40 -15.73
N GLY A 896 -26.66 -8.52 -16.51
CA GLY A 896 -27.16 -7.18 -16.85
C GLY A 896 -27.13 -6.15 -15.70
N VAL A 897 -26.57 -6.50 -14.54
CA VAL A 897 -26.48 -5.65 -13.33
C VAL A 897 -25.46 -4.53 -13.52
N ILE A 898 -24.43 -4.77 -14.34
CA ILE A 898 -23.55 -3.74 -14.90
C ILE A 898 -23.78 -3.72 -16.41
N ASN A 899 -24.23 -2.58 -16.94
CA ASN A 899 -24.48 -2.44 -18.37
C ASN A 899 -23.16 -2.43 -19.16
N ILE A 900 -23.10 -3.11 -20.32
CA ILE A 900 -21.89 -3.18 -21.16
C ILE A 900 -21.36 -1.78 -21.58
N SER A 901 -22.22 -0.77 -21.69
CA SER A 901 -21.82 0.62 -21.94
C SER A 901 -20.97 1.25 -20.82
N ARG A 902 -21.14 0.81 -19.57
CA ARG A 902 -20.31 1.23 -18.41
C ARG A 902 -18.89 0.67 -18.53
N ILE A 903 -18.78 -0.59 -18.95
CA ILE A 903 -17.52 -1.24 -19.32
C ILE A 903 -16.85 -0.52 -20.51
N ASP A 904 -17.63 -0.16 -21.52
CA ASP A 904 -17.10 0.52 -22.71
C ASP A 904 -16.67 1.98 -22.44
N ASP A 905 -17.27 2.73 -21.51
CA ASP A 905 -16.71 4.01 -21.05
C ASP A 905 -15.36 3.82 -20.34
N ALA A 906 -15.26 2.82 -19.46
CA ALA A 906 -14.03 2.51 -18.74
C ALA A 906 -12.88 2.17 -19.68
N VAL A 907 -13.08 1.20 -20.57
CA VAL A 907 -12.06 0.79 -21.55
C VAL A 907 -11.72 1.93 -22.52
N LYS A 908 -12.70 2.74 -22.94
CA LYS A 908 -12.50 3.94 -23.79
C LYS A 908 -11.66 5.03 -23.12
N ARG A 909 -11.62 5.08 -21.78
CA ARG A 909 -10.78 6.01 -21.00
C ARG A 909 -9.38 5.47 -20.79
N ILE A 910 -9.25 4.20 -20.41
CA ILE A 910 -7.97 3.51 -20.23
C ILE A 910 -7.18 3.51 -21.55
N LEU A 911 -7.83 3.09 -22.66
CA LEU A 911 -7.23 3.12 -23.99
C LEU A 911 -6.88 4.53 -24.45
N ARG A 912 -7.66 5.57 -24.09
CA ARG A 912 -7.30 6.96 -24.42
C ARG A 912 -5.97 7.35 -23.82
N VAL A 913 -5.75 7.12 -22.53
CA VAL A 913 -4.47 7.44 -21.88
C VAL A 913 -3.32 6.68 -22.54
N LYS A 914 -3.49 5.36 -22.78
CA LYS A 914 -2.47 4.52 -23.44
C LYS A 914 -2.12 4.98 -24.86
N PHE A 915 -3.09 5.37 -25.68
CA PHE A 915 -2.83 5.93 -27.01
C PHE A 915 -2.24 7.35 -26.94
N THR A 916 -2.74 8.22 -26.05
CA THR A 916 -2.23 9.59 -25.90
C THR A 916 -0.76 9.62 -25.50
N MET A 917 -0.34 8.75 -24.58
CA MET A 917 1.06 8.68 -24.11
C MET A 917 2.01 7.88 -25.04
N GLY A 918 1.56 7.51 -26.24
CA GLY A 918 2.35 6.78 -27.22
C GLY A 918 2.74 5.34 -26.81
N LEU A 919 1.98 4.72 -25.90
CA LEU A 919 2.32 3.42 -25.31
C LEU A 919 2.16 2.25 -26.29
N PHE A 920 1.34 2.41 -27.33
CA PHE A 920 1.22 1.44 -28.42
C PHE A 920 2.43 1.48 -29.37
N GLU A 921 3.08 2.64 -29.47
CA GLU A 921 4.26 2.88 -30.31
C GLU A 921 5.56 2.57 -29.56
N ASN A 922 5.61 2.86 -28.25
CA ASN A 922 6.75 2.65 -27.37
C ASN A 922 6.34 1.84 -26.12
N PRO A 923 5.95 0.55 -26.26
CA PRO A 923 5.48 -0.25 -25.13
C PRO A 923 6.63 -0.75 -24.24
N LEU A 924 7.79 -1.07 -24.83
CA LEU A 924 8.96 -1.59 -24.15
C LEU A 924 9.86 -0.44 -23.67
N ALA A 925 10.48 -0.63 -22.51
CA ALA A 925 11.49 0.26 -21.96
C ALA A 925 12.90 -0.12 -22.47
N ASP A 926 13.77 0.87 -22.55
CA ASP A 926 15.20 0.75 -22.85
C ASP A 926 16.03 1.40 -21.74
N LEU A 927 17.36 1.37 -21.84
CA LEU A 927 18.26 1.97 -20.83
C LEU A 927 18.65 3.43 -21.15
N SER A 928 18.04 4.10 -22.13
CA SER A 928 18.41 5.48 -22.52
C SER A 928 18.16 6.54 -21.44
N PHE A 929 17.33 6.21 -20.44
CA PHE A 929 17.10 7.05 -19.26
C PHE A 929 17.85 6.57 -18.01
N ALA A 930 18.63 5.49 -18.05
CA ALA A 930 19.24 4.89 -16.85
C ALA A 930 20.15 5.87 -16.08
N GLU A 931 20.86 6.75 -16.79
CA GLU A 931 21.73 7.80 -16.22
C GLU A 931 20.98 8.96 -15.54
N GLN A 932 19.64 9.00 -15.64
CA GLN A 932 18.84 10.01 -14.94
C GLN A 932 18.59 9.62 -13.47
N LEU A 933 18.62 8.33 -13.12
CA LEU A 933 18.35 7.87 -11.75
C LEU A 933 19.41 8.40 -10.76
N GLY A 934 18.97 9.22 -9.79
CA GLY A 934 19.87 9.83 -8.80
C GLY A 934 20.84 10.86 -9.38
N LYS A 935 20.54 11.45 -10.54
CA LYS A 935 21.47 12.32 -11.25
C LYS A 935 21.83 13.58 -10.47
N LYS A 936 23.07 14.07 -10.63
CA LYS A 936 23.60 15.22 -9.90
C LYS A 936 22.73 16.47 -10.02
N GLU A 937 22.24 16.80 -11.21
CA GLU A 937 21.39 17.98 -11.44
C GLU A 937 20.03 17.85 -10.73
N HIS A 938 19.48 16.63 -10.65
CA HIS A 938 18.25 16.36 -9.91
C HIS A 938 18.49 16.47 -8.39
N ARG A 939 19.64 16.01 -7.89
CA ARG A 939 20.03 16.16 -6.47
C ARG A 939 20.30 17.62 -6.07
N GLU A 940 20.90 18.44 -6.94
CA GLU A 940 21.04 19.89 -6.66
C GLU A 940 19.70 20.63 -6.77
N LEU A 941 18.76 20.19 -7.63
CA LEU A 941 17.37 20.67 -7.62
C LEU A 941 16.65 20.29 -6.31
N ALA A 942 16.81 19.06 -5.81
CA ALA A 942 16.29 18.65 -4.52
C ALA A 942 16.89 19.49 -3.38
N ARG A 943 18.18 19.82 -3.45
CA ARG A 943 18.87 20.71 -2.50
C ARG A 943 18.37 22.16 -2.59
N GLU A 944 18.00 22.65 -3.77
CA GLU A 944 17.32 23.93 -3.95
C GLU A 944 15.95 23.91 -3.25
N ALA A 945 15.18 22.84 -3.43
CA ALA A 945 13.87 22.65 -2.81
C ALA A 945 13.96 22.56 -1.29
N VAL A 946 14.89 21.75 -0.75
CA VAL A 946 15.19 21.68 0.70
C VAL A 946 15.47 23.09 1.22
N ARG A 947 16.38 23.84 0.60
CA ARG A 947 16.73 25.21 1.02
C ARG A 947 15.52 26.16 1.01
N LYS A 948 14.67 26.10 -0.01
CA LYS A 948 13.46 26.94 -0.14
C LYS A 948 12.31 26.53 0.81
N SER A 949 12.32 25.28 1.31
CA SER A 949 11.28 24.77 2.22
C SER A 949 11.49 25.13 3.70
N LEU A 950 12.66 25.66 4.07
CA LEU A 950 12.99 25.95 5.47
C LEU A 950 12.22 27.17 6.00
N VAL A 951 11.30 26.95 6.93
CA VAL A 951 10.58 28.02 7.63
C VAL A 951 11.34 28.40 8.90
N LEU A 952 11.91 29.61 8.93
CA LEU A 952 12.68 30.13 10.07
C LEU A 952 11.74 30.67 11.16
N LEU A 953 11.41 29.84 12.15
CA LEU A 953 10.45 30.17 13.22
C LEU A 953 11.00 31.10 14.31
N LYS A 954 12.32 31.08 14.56
CA LYS A 954 13.01 31.91 15.58
C LYS A 954 14.48 32.07 15.21
N ASN A 955 15.07 33.25 15.42
CA ASN A 955 16.45 33.54 15.06
C ASN A 955 17.22 34.29 16.18
N GLY A 956 17.28 33.71 17.38
CA GLY A 956 17.86 34.31 18.59
C GLY A 956 16.83 34.59 19.68
N ASN A 957 17.27 35.13 20.83
CA ASN A 957 16.41 35.29 22.02
C ASN A 957 15.90 36.73 22.25
N SER A 958 16.42 37.72 21.53
CA SER A 958 15.92 39.10 21.50
C SER A 958 15.92 39.62 20.04
N PRO A 959 15.20 40.70 19.71
CA PRO A 959 15.19 41.25 18.35
C PRO A 959 16.58 41.63 17.82
N ASP A 960 17.47 42.08 18.70
CA ASP A 960 18.81 42.55 18.36
C ASP A 960 19.87 41.43 18.29
N GLN A 961 19.53 40.21 18.73
CA GLN A 961 20.45 39.07 18.77
C GLN A 961 20.20 38.11 17.62
N GLN A 962 20.88 38.29 16.49
CA GLN A 962 20.83 37.35 15.36
C GLN A 962 21.71 36.11 15.60
N PHE A 963 21.16 34.89 15.44
CA PHE A 963 21.92 33.63 15.58
C PHE A 963 22.32 32.99 14.24
N LEU A 964 21.45 33.07 13.23
CA LEU A 964 21.64 32.58 11.87
C LEU A 964 21.77 33.76 10.90
N PRO A 965 22.70 33.73 9.92
CA PRO A 965 23.51 32.58 9.51
C PRO A 965 24.72 32.31 10.40
N LEU A 966 25.02 31.03 10.64
CA LEU A 966 26.20 30.61 11.39
C LEU A 966 27.51 30.91 10.61
N PRO A 967 28.59 31.35 11.28
CA PRO A 967 29.89 31.52 10.64
C PRO A 967 30.46 30.17 10.16
N LYS A 968 30.89 30.13 8.89
CA LYS A 968 31.54 28.96 8.27
C LYS A 968 32.92 28.61 8.87
N ARG A 969 33.48 29.47 9.71
CA ARG A 969 34.73 29.26 10.44
C ARG A 969 34.43 29.46 11.93
N ALA A 970 34.63 28.41 12.70
CA ALA A 970 34.56 28.38 14.15
C ALA A 970 35.73 27.55 14.69
N ARG A 971 36.06 27.70 15.98
CA ARG A 971 37.06 26.84 16.64
C ARG A 971 36.53 25.42 16.79
N SER A 972 35.26 25.30 17.16
CA SER A 972 34.57 24.04 17.44
C SER A 972 33.09 24.18 17.11
N ILE A 973 32.47 23.10 16.61
CA ILE A 973 31.02 22.99 16.46
C ILE A 973 30.55 21.64 16.99
N LEU A 974 29.34 21.61 17.53
CA LEU A 974 28.65 20.40 17.98
C LEU A 974 27.40 20.18 17.12
N VAL A 975 27.29 18.98 16.56
CA VAL A 975 26.13 18.49 15.84
C VAL A 975 25.45 17.43 16.72
N ALA A 976 24.15 17.59 16.98
CA ALA A 976 23.41 16.77 17.94
C ALA A 976 21.94 16.56 17.55
N GLY A 977 21.31 15.55 18.15
CA GLY A 977 19.92 15.15 17.89
C GLY A 977 19.80 13.93 16.97
N SER A 978 18.78 13.11 17.19
CA SER A 978 18.59 11.80 16.53
C SER A 978 18.44 11.85 15.00
N HIS A 979 18.10 13.01 14.45
CA HIS A 979 17.90 13.23 13.02
C HIS A 979 19.15 13.78 12.30
N ALA A 980 20.15 14.28 13.04
CA ALA A 980 21.26 15.05 12.46
C ALA A 980 22.20 14.23 11.53
N SER A 981 22.17 12.90 11.63
CA SER A 981 22.89 11.98 10.74
C SER A 981 22.06 10.72 10.45
N ASN A 982 20.76 10.88 10.17
CA ASN A 982 19.85 9.78 9.85
C ASN A 982 19.11 10.08 8.53
N LEU A 983 19.57 9.48 7.43
CA LEU A 983 19.06 9.74 6.08
C LEU A 983 17.59 9.30 5.93
N GLY A 984 17.19 8.19 6.55
CA GLY A 984 15.80 7.74 6.57
C GLY A 984 14.87 8.73 7.26
N TYR A 985 15.24 9.21 8.45
CA TYR A 985 14.39 10.15 9.22
C TYR A 985 14.19 11.51 8.54
N GLN A 986 15.17 12.04 7.80
CA GLN A 986 14.98 13.29 7.04
C GLN A 986 14.14 13.10 5.76
N CYS A 987 14.01 11.87 5.25
CA CYS A 987 13.22 11.55 4.07
C CYS A 987 11.79 11.12 4.43
N GLY A 988 11.59 10.50 5.60
CA GLY A 988 10.29 10.17 6.18
C GLY A 988 9.57 9.02 5.47
N GLY A 989 8.23 9.08 5.48
CA GLY A 989 7.37 8.09 4.82
C GLY A 989 7.62 7.97 3.31
N TRP A 990 7.14 6.88 2.70
CA TRP A 990 7.30 6.54 1.28
C TRP A 990 8.74 6.40 0.76
N SER A 991 9.75 6.53 1.62
CA SER A 991 11.17 6.48 1.23
C SER A 991 11.71 5.04 1.30
N ILE A 992 11.95 4.42 0.14
CA ILE A 992 12.31 3.00 -0.08
C ILE A 992 11.23 2.01 0.39
N GLN A 993 10.75 2.14 1.62
CA GLN A 993 9.63 1.39 2.19
C GLN A 993 8.39 2.28 2.31
N TRP A 994 7.21 1.67 2.35
CA TRP A 994 5.92 2.38 2.50
C TRP A 994 5.90 3.35 3.70
N MET A 995 6.31 2.88 4.88
CA MET A 995 6.35 3.68 6.11
C MET A 995 7.62 4.54 6.25
N GLY A 996 8.54 4.48 5.28
CA GLY A 996 9.94 4.84 5.50
C GLY A 996 10.67 3.81 6.37
N ASP A 997 11.93 4.08 6.68
CA ASP A 997 12.78 3.31 7.60
C ASP A 997 13.89 4.23 8.17
N SER A 998 14.70 3.75 9.11
CA SER A 998 15.77 4.48 9.79
C SER A 998 17.16 4.25 9.21
N GLY A 999 18.08 5.18 9.45
CA GLY A 999 19.50 5.04 9.08
C GLY A 999 19.77 5.34 7.61
N ASN A 1000 20.73 4.63 7.01
CA ASN A 1000 21.22 4.92 5.65
C ASN A 1000 20.51 4.04 4.59
N ILE A 1001 19.21 4.31 4.39
CA ILE A 1001 18.31 3.50 3.56
C ILE A 1001 18.58 3.59 2.04
N THR A 1002 19.30 4.63 1.59
CA THR A 1002 19.58 4.92 0.18
C THR A 1002 20.88 5.75 0.05
N THR A 1003 21.28 6.13 -1.17
CA THR A 1003 22.42 7.03 -1.38
C THR A 1003 21.98 8.49 -1.26
N GLY A 1004 22.70 9.28 -0.45
CA GLY A 1004 22.39 10.70 -0.25
C GLY A 1004 23.32 11.38 0.75
N MET A 1005 23.04 12.64 1.06
CA MET A 1005 23.69 13.37 2.16
C MET A 1005 22.65 13.65 3.25
N SER A 1006 23.05 13.47 4.51
CA SER A 1006 22.30 13.96 5.66
C SER A 1006 22.41 15.49 5.73
N PHE A 1007 21.28 16.19 5.80
CA PHE A 1007 21.20 17.63 5.97
C PHE A 1007 21.18 17.96 7.46
N ILE A 1008 22.27 18.53 7.97
CA ILE A 1008 22.40 18.89 9.38
C ILE A 1008 21.56 20.14 9.67
N ILE A 1009 20.48 19.97 10.44
CA ILE A 1009 19.55 21.04 10.82
C ILE A 1009 19.91 21.67 12.19
N LEU A 1010 20.68 20.98 13.03
CA LEU A 1010 21.14 21.49 14.34
C LEU A 1010 22.67 21.57 14.41
N ILE A 1011 23.18 22.77 14.66
CA ILE A 1011 24.60 23.06 14.93
C ILE A 1011 24.69 24.05 16.09
N TYR A 1012 25.39 23.68 17.16
CA TYR A 1012 25.88 24.59 18.18
C TYR A 1012 27.33 24.98 17.86
N ILE A 1013 27.72 26.22 18.17
CA ILE A 1013 29.07 26.73 17.97
C ILE A 1013 29.71 27.07 19.32
N PHE A 1014 30.98 26.67 19.48
CA PHE A 1014 31.83 26.87 20.65
C PHE A 1014 33.14 27.58 20.25
#